data_AF-A0A1S9M4Q3-F1
#
_entry.id   AF-A0A1S9M4Q3-F1
#
_cell.length_a   1.000
_cell.length_b   1.000
_cell.length_c   1.000
_cell.angle_alpha   90.00
_cell.angle_beta   90.00
_cell.angle_gamma   90.00
#
_symmetry.space_group_name_H-M   'P 1'
#
loop_
_entity.id
_entity.type
_entity.pdbx_description
1 polymer ?
#
loop_
_entity_poly.entity_id
_entity_poly.type
_entity_poly.pdbx_seq_one_letter_code
_entity_poly.pdbx_strand_id
1 'polypeptide(L)'
;MSQATDPGHWSPPYGIAGQDVSAYQGNVDWAAQWNQGSRFAYVKASEGNYYVNGNFSQQYDGSRSVGMIRGAYHFAIPNWSSGADQARYFVANGGGWSADGYTLPPVLDIEYNPYEGQTINGFYFGNTCYGMSAGQMASWISDFGNTVKSLIGRYPVIYSTTDWWATCTGNSGSFANYPLWIASYPSSPSSSPGTLPASWNQFSFWQYSSTGPFSGDSNIWNGDLASLSTFAGNSVPQAASDQISAYRNGHPALGNQTTAITCGLVNGGCFQGFQGGTIMWSPATGALPITPGPIADAWRSTGLESGRAGYPTSELICGLKNGGCFQNFQGGSFLWSPASGAALVQPGAIRDYWASKGFESGALGYPTSSLTCGLRNGGCFQTFQAGSVLSSPSTPPVLVKSGPMLDAWGGTGFENGVLGYPVVEATCDASSCVQKFQGGVVAWTSTSGAWPIILGIADTWNTARAQSVPIGFPLAKEVCGLRASGCYQLFQGGVIMFSPNTGAFTLTGRLLDYWQKSGFENGSLGYPTSSANCGLTDSGCIQSFEKGSVVYSNSTPIQSVAAGAMLDAWKLSGMETGSLGYPVSAQICGLKDGGCFQMFAKGALMYSPATGAQPSINGPIRDLWQQGGFESGRLGYPASSVLCGLRNSGCFQNYQGGTIMLSAGTSANALLMGPIRDAWVKSGFEGGTLGYPTSAQICGLRNGGCFQNFEKGTVMWSQATGAQPMTSDPIRARWGQSGFESGSLGYPTSATICGLRNGGCFENFENGTIMWSPTSGAQAMVPGPIQQAWAGQGFEGGRAGYPTTSQTCSPDGTSCTQSFQGATITWSSASGVKILTP
;
A
#
# COMPACT_ATOMS: atom_id res chain seq x y z
N MET A 1 73.39 -42.66 25.05
CA MET A 1 74.10 -43.56 25.99
C MET A 1 73.59 -43.22 27.40
N SER A 2 73.09 -44.09 28.27
CA SER A 2 72.98 -45.56 28.34
C SER A 2 71.51 -45.99 28.47
N GLN A 3 71.05 -46.98 27.69
CA GLN A 3 69.83 -47.71 28.04
C GLN A 3 70.15 -48.54 29.29
N ALA A 4 69.65 -48.10 30.44
CA ALA A 4 69.62 -48.94 31.63
C ALA A 4 68.60 -50.07 31.37
N THR A 5 68.99 -51.30 31.65
CA THR A 5 68.16 -52.50 31.51
C THR A 5 66.97 -52.41 32.47
N ASP A 6 65.76 -52.24 31.93
CA ASP A 6 64.48 -52.33 32.64
C ASP A 6 64.30 -53.76 33.20
N PRO A 7 64.13 -53.96 34.51
CA PRO A 7 64.03 -55.29 35.13
C PRO A 7 62.73 -56.05 34.84
N GLY A 8 61.77 -55.50 34.08
CA GLY A 8 60.58 -56.22 33.61
C GLY A 8 59.50 -56.45 34.68
N HIS A 9 58.23 -56.30 34.27
CA HIS A 9 57.00 -56.65 34.98
C HIS A 9 56.80 -56.10 36.41
N TRP A 10 57.27 -54.88 36.69
CA TRP A 10 56.91 -54.15 37.90
C TRP A 10 55.98 -52.98 37.56
N SER A 11 55.04 -52.64 38.44
CA SER A 11 54.21 -51.42 38.36
C SER A 11 54.22 -50.66 39.69
N PRO A 12 54.09 -49.32 39.67
CA PRO A 12 53.88 -48.54 40.89
C PRO A 12 52.72 -49.10 41.73
N PRO A 13 52.84 -49.17 43.08
CA PRO A 13 51.84 -49.81 43.93
C PRO A 13 50.59 -48.96 44.18
N TYR A 14 50.42 -47.86 43.46
CA TYR A 14 49.34 -46.89 43.60
C TYR A 14 48.93 -46.38 42.24
N GLY A 15 47.80 -45.66 42.20
CA GLY A 15 47.33 -45.01 40.99
C GLY A 15 46.53 -45.94 40.08
N ILE A 16 46.11 -45.40 38.94
CA ILE A 16 45.43 -46.16 37.90
C ILE A 16 46.42 -46.47 36.79
N ALA A 17 46.53 -47.75 36.40
CA ALA A 17 47.40 -48.16 35.30
C ALA A 17 46.80 -47.80 33.94
N GLY A 18 47.66 -47.37 33.03
CA GLY A 18 47.33 -47.07 31.65
C GLY A 18 48.52 -47.28 30.74
N GLN A 19 48.33 -46.98 29.46
CA GLN A 19 49.38 -47.13 28.46
C GLN A 19 49.35 -46.01 27.44
N ASP A 20 50.39 -45.89 26.65
CA ASP A 20 50.37 -45.09 25.44
C ASP A 20 50.91 -45.85 24.24
N VAL A 21 50.32 -45.61 23.07
CA VAL A 21 50.60 -46.36 21.84
C VAL A 21 50.75 -45.42 20.66
N SER A 22 51.44 -45.91 19.63
CA SER A 22 51.63 -45.21 18.36
C SER A 22 51.54 -46.20 17.19
N ALA A 23 51.86 -45.75 15.98
CA ALA A 23 51.93 -46.62 14.81
C ALA A 23 52.93 -47.79 14.99
N TYR A 24 53.90 -47.70 15.90
CA TYR A 24 54.85 -48.78 16.18
C TYR A 24 54.18 -50.08 16.62
N GLN A 25 53.05 -50.00 17.34
CA GLN A 25 52.30 -51.17 17.79
C GLN A 25 51.35 -51.74 16.73
N GLY A 26 51.06 -51.01 15.65
CA GLY A 26 50.00 -51.39 14.69
C GLY A 26 48.63 -51.50 15.38
N ASN A 27 47.88 -52.56 15.07
CA ASN A 27 46.59 -52.82 15.74
C ASN A 27 46.80 -53.43 17.13
N VAL A 28 46.16 -52.85 18.14
CA VAL A 28 46.26 -53.30 19.54
C VAL A 28 45.05 -54.15 19.94
N ASP A 29 45.28 -55.27 20.61
CA ASP A 29 44.21 -56.06 21.26
C ASP A 29 43.78 -55.40 22.58
N TRP A 30 42.84 -54.47 22.49
CA TRP A 30 42.37 -53.67 23.62
C TRP A 30 41.69 -54.50 24.72
N ALA A 31 41.06 -55.62 24.38
CA ALA A 31 40.43 -56.49 25.37
C ALA A 31 41.51 -57.19 26.22
N ALA A 32 42.59 -57.65 25.60
CA ALA A 32 43.74 -58.18 26.32
C ALA A 32 44.38 -57.12 27.25
N GLN A 33 44.54 -55.88 26.78
CA GLN A 33 45.11 -54.80 27.59
C GLN A 33 44.20 -54.43 28.79
N TRP A 34 42.88 -54.40 28.59
CA TRP A 34 41.92 -54.18 29.67
C TRP A 34 41.99 -55.27 30.73
N ASN A 35 42.07 -56.54 30.30
CA ASN A 35 42.18 -57.69 31.20
C ASN A 35 43.51 -57.71 31.98
N GLN A 36 44.57 -57.13 31.43
CA GLN A 36 45.85 -56.92 32.12
C GLN A 36 45.84 -55.74 33.12
N GLY A 37 44.75 -54.98 33.19
CA GLY A 37 44.55 -53.94 34.20
C GLY A 37 44.66 -52.50 33.70
N SER A 38 44.91 -52.27 32.41
CA SER A 38 44.92 -50.91 31.83
C SER A 38 43.51 -50.30 31.86
N ARG A 39 43.40 -49.03 32.29
CA ARG A 39 42.12 -48.29 32.39
C ARG A 39 42.15 -46.97 31.63
N PHE A 40 43.31 -46.53 31.16
CA PHE A 40 43.40 -45.43 30.20
C PHE A 40 44.43 -45.66 29.10
N ALA A 41 44.24 -44.98 27.98
CA ALA A 41 45.17 -45.00 26.85
C ALA A 41 45.43 -43.60 26.27
N TYR A 42 46.69 -43.27 26.00
CA TYR A 42 47.04 -42.15 25.12
C TYR A 42 47.50 -42.67 23.76
N VAL A 43 47.04 -42.06 22.66
CA VAL A 43 47.33 -42.53 21.30
C VAL A 43 48.02 -41.43 20.50
N LYS A 44 49.15 -41.72 19.86
CA LYS A 44 49.81 -40.77 18.96
C LYS A 44 48.87 -40.42 17.82
N ALA A 45 48.46 -39.17 17.72
CA ALA A 45 47.58 -38.72 16.65
C ALA A 45 48.39 -38.15 15.48
N SER A 46 49.39 -37.33 15.78
CA SER A 46 50.18 -36.62 14.77
C SER A 46 51.61 -36.32 15.21
N GLU A 47 52.43 -35.96 14.23
CA GLU A 47 53.82 -35.50 14.41
C GLU A 47 54.11 -34.37 13.42
N GLY A 48 54.73 -33.30 13.91
CA GLY A 48 54.91 -32.07 13.14
C GLY A 48 53.58 -31.54 12.58
N ASN A 49 53.58 -30.87 11.44
CA ASN A 49 52.33 -30.52 10.75
C ASN A 49 52.13 -31.34 9.46
N TYR A 50 52.69 -32.56 9.41
CA TYR A 50 52.76 -33.38 8.20
C TYR A 50 52.39 -34.85 8.37
N TYR A 51 52.49 -35.42 9.57
CA TYR A 51 52.20 -36.83 9.80
C TYR A 51 50.95 -37.03 10.66
N VAL A 52 50.13 -38.01 10.27
CA VAL A 52 49.03 -38.56 11.07
C VAL A 52 49.20 -40.07 11.21
N ASN A 53 48.82 -40.61 12.37
CA ASN A 53 48.90 -42.04 12.63
C ASN A 53 47.79 -42.81 11.87
N GLY A 54 48.18 -43.67 10.93
CA GLY A 54 47.25 -44.49 10.15
C GLY A 54 46.44 -45.51 10.99
N ASN A 55 46.94 -45.90 12.16
CA ASN A 55 46.24 -46.78 13.11
C ASN A 55 45.40 -46.01 14.14
N PHE A 56 45.33 -44.67 14.08
CA PHE A 56 44.75 -43.84 15.14
C PHE A 56 43.32 -44.24 15.50
N SER A 57 42.41 -44.44 14.53
CA SER A 57 41.03 -44.82 14.85
C SER A 57 40.95 -46.20 15.52
N GLN A 58 41.70 -47.20 15.05
CA GLN A 58 41.74 -48.52 15.70
C GLN A 58 42.23 -48.41 17.15
N GLN A 59 43.20 -47.55 17.40
CA GLN A 59 43.81 -47.40 18.70
C GLN A 59 42.95 -46.54 19.66
N TYR A 60 42.50 -45.38 19.19
CA TYR A 60 41.73 -44.41 19.97
C TYR A 60 40.30 -44.90 20.23
N ASP A 61 39.58 -45.34 19.21
CA ASP A 61 38.21 -45.83 19.37
C ASP A 61 38.19 -47.23 19.96
N GLY A 62 39.18 -48.07 19.62
CA GLY A 62 39.32 -49.42 20.16
C GLY A 62 39.53 -49.42 21.67
N SER A 63 40.42 -48.57 22.19
CA SER A 63 40.60 -48.43 23.65
C SER A 63 39.32 -47.96 24.36
N ARG A 64 38.57 -47.03 23.75
CA ARG A 64 37.28 -46.59 24.29
C ARG A 64 36.24 -47.71 24.30
N SER A 65 36.21 -48.54 23.26
CA SER A 65 35.21 -49.61 23.10
C SER A 65 35.26 -50.66 24.22
N VAL A 66 36.43 -50.88 24.82
CA VAL A 66 36.60 -51.78 25.97
C VAL A 66 36.42 -51.09 27.33
N GLY A 67 36.08 -49.78 27.33
CA GLY A 67 35.74 -49.01 28.52
C GLY A 67 36.83 -48.06 29.01
N MET A 68 38.00 -47.97 28.36
CA MET A 68 39.08 -47.10 28.81
C MET A 68 38.72 -45.61 28.66
N ILE A 69 39.27 -44.81 29.58
CA ILE A 69 39.41 -43.36 29.39
C ILE A 69 40.56 -43.16 28.38
N ARG A 70 40.43 -42.26 27.41
CA ARG A 70 41.41 -42.15 26.32
C ARG A 70 41.72 -40.72 25.94
N GLY A 71 42.93 -40.49 25.46
CA GLY A 71 43.39 -39.22 24.95
C GLY A 71 44.33 -39.39 23.77
N ALA A 72 44.70 -38.26 23.17
CA ALA A 72 45.62 -38.22 22.05
C ALA A 72 46.88 -37.45 22.43
N TYR A 73 48.01 -37.77 21.79
CA TYR A 73 49.25 -36.99 21.92
C TYR A 73 49.83 -36.59 20.56
N HIS A 74 50.60 -35.51 20.59
CA HIS A 74 51.26 -34.91 19.45
C HIS A 74 52.77 -34.86 19.66
N PHE A 75 53.53 -35.56 18.82
CA PHE A 75 54.99 -35.52 18.86
C PHE A 75 55.50 -34.24 18.19
N ALA A 76 56.07 -33.36 18.99
CA ALA A 76 56.49 -32.04 18.53
C ALA A 76 57.76 -32.09 17.69
N ILE A 77 57.80 -31.29 16.62
CA ILE A 77 59.04 -30.98 15.87
C ILE A 77 59.24 -29.46 15.88
N PRO A 78 59.80 -28.87 16.95
CA PRO A 78 59.77 -27.42 17.18
C PRO A 78 60.45 -26.55 16.11
N ASN A 79 61.51 -27.04 15.49
CA ASN A 79 62.23 -26.30 14.45
C ASN A 79 61.59 -26.38 13.06
N TRP A 80 60.59 -27.24 12.88
CA TRP A 80 59.90 -27.43 11.59
C TRP A 80 58.82 -26.37 11.33
N SER A 81 58.02 -26.03 12.34
CA SER A 81 56.94 -25.03 12.23
C SER A 81 56.62 -24.41 13.59
N SER A 82 55.77 -23.38 13.63
CA SER A 82 55.35 -22.76 14.90
C SER A 82 54.57 -23.72 15.79
N GLY A 83 54.53 -23.42 17.10
CA GLY A 83 53.74 -24.17 18.07
C GLY A 83 52.26 -24.07 17.76
N ALA A 84 51.78 -22.89 17.37
CA ALA A 84 50.41 -22.68 16.94
C ALA A 84 50.01 -23.54 15.73
N ASP A 85 50.91 -23.72 14.75
CA ASP A 85 50.60 -24.53 13.57
C ASP A 85 50.48 -26.01 13.90
N GLN A 86 51.40 -26.53 14.73
CA GLN A 86 51.31 -27.92 15.20
C GLN A 86 50.11 -28.14 16.12
N ALA A 87 49.74 -27.17 16.96
CA ALA A 87 48.54 -27.22 17.78
C ALA A 87 47.26 -27.30 16.93
N ARG A 88 47.13 -26.46 15.89
CA ARG A 88 45.99 -26.51 14.96
C ARG A 88 45.94 -27.83 14.21
N TYR A 89 47.08 -28.30 13.72
CA TYR A 89 47.18 -29.57 13.01
C TYR A 89 46.79 -30.74 13.92
N PHE A 90 47.26 -30.74 15.16
CA PHE A 90 46.92 -31.76 16.13
C PHE A 90 45.44 -31.78 16.48
N VAL A 91 44.85 -30.64 16.85
CA VAL A 91 43.42 -30.55 17.20
C VAL A 91 42.54 -30.98 16.02
N ALA A 92 42.92 -30.64 14.78
CA ALA A 92 42.21 -31.05 13.58
C ALA A 92 42.34 -32.55 13.27
N ASN A 93 43.36 -33.24 13.78
CA ASN A 93 43.69 -34.62 13.46
C ASN A 93 43.73 -35.53 14.70
N GLY A 94 42.78 -35.37 15.61
CA GLY A 94 42.58 -36.29 16.76
C GLY A 94 42.89 -35.70 18.13
N GLY A 95 43.49 -34.51 18.21
CA GLY A 95 43.78 -33.78 19.46
C GLY A 95 42.60 -33.01 20.06
N GLY A 96 41.36 -33.29 19.62
CA GLY A 96 40.15 -32.68 20.18
C GLY A 96 39.86 -33.16 21.60
N TRP A 97 39.06 -32.38 22.34
CA TRP A 97 38.64 -32.72 23.71
C TRP A 97 37.14 -32.47 23.92
N SER A 98 36.51 -33.29 24.75
CA SER A 98 35.14 -33.09 25.23
C SER A 98 35.09 -33.37 26.74
N ALA A 99 34.20 -32.68 27.46
CA ALA A 99 34.02 -32.83 28.90
C ALA A 99 33.23 -34.11 29.29
N ASP A 100 33.30 -35.16 28.49
CA ASP A 100 32.45 -36.35 28.59
C ASP A 100 32.85 -37.31 29.73
N GLY A 101 33.92 -36.99 30.48
CA GLY A 101 34.45 -37.82 31.56
C GLY A 101 35.25 -39.04 31.08
N TYR A 102 35.45 -39.17 29.76
CA TYR A 102 36.20 -40.25 29.12
C TYR A 102 37.30 -39.74 28.18
N THR A 103 37.27 -38.47 27.76
CA THR A 103 38.25 -37.84 26.85
C THR A 103 39.28 -37.09 27.66
N LEU A 104 40.51 -37.60 27.70
CA LEU A 104 41.60 -36.93 28.41
C LEU A 104 42.02 -35.65 27.68
N PRO A 105 42.51 -34.63 28.41
CA PRO A 105 43.15 -33.48 27.78
C PRO A 105 44.27 -33.93 26.83
N PRO A 106 44.41 -33.27 25.66
CA PRO A 106 45.40 -33.65 24.66
C PRO A 106 46.82 -33.39 25.18
N VAL A 107 47.78 -34.16 24.68
CA VAL A 107 49.17 -34.12 25.16
C VAL A 107 50.08 -33.48 24.12
N LEU A 108 50.88 -32.51 24.55
CA LEU A 108 52.10 -32.09 23.86
C LEU A 108 53.23 -33.02 24.29
N ASP A 109 53.70 -33.84 23.36
CA ASP A 109 54.89 -34.66 23.54
C ASP A 109 56.11 -33.88 23.03
N ILE A 110 56.93 -33.40 23.98
CA ILE A 110 58.07 -32.53 23.73
C ILE A 110 59.31 -33.07 24.45
N GLU A 111 60.14 -33.75 23.66
CA GLU A 111 61.28 -34.49 24.18
C GLU A 111 62.47 -34.52 23.22
N TYR A 112 63.45 -35.38 23.53
CA TYR A 112 64.66 -35.65 22.77
C TYR A 112 64.38 -35.71 21.27
N ASN A 113 65.16 -34.95 20.48
CA ASN A 113 65.08 -34.98 19.03
C ASN A 113 65.54 -36.36 18.49
N PRO A 114 64.65 -37.20 17.93
CA PRO A 114 65.02 -38.52 17.42
C PRO A 114 65.76 -38.42 16.08
N TYR A 115 65.72 -37.25 15.45
CA TYR A 115 66.37 -36.94 14.17
C TYR A 115 67.62 -36.09 14.34
N GLU A 116 68.21 -36.07 15.55
CA GLU A 116 69.40 -35.27 15.83
C GLU A 116 70.51 -35.50 14.80
N GLY A 117 71.01 -34.39 14.24
CA GLY A 117 72.08 -34.38 13.24
C GLY A 117 71.65 -34.84 11.84
N GLN A 118 70.38 -35.23 11.63
CA GLN A 118 69.91 -35.74 10.34
C GLN A 118 69.35 -34.63 9.44
N THR A 119 69.54 -34.80 8.13
CA THR A 119 68.85 -34.03 7.09
C THR A 119 67.94 -34.98 6.32
N ILE A 120 66.62 -34.81 6.44
CA ILE A 120 65.62 -35.64 5.76
C ILE A 120 64.83 -34.74 4.81
N ASN A 121 64.71 -35.15 3.54
CA ASN A 121 64.03 -34.38 2.48
C ASN A 121 64.48 -32.91 2.38
N GLY A 122 65.78 -32.66 2.59
CA GLY A 122 66.38 -31.32 2.50
C GLY A 122 66.21 -30.44 3.75
N PHE A 123 65.56 -30.93 4.80
CA PHE A 123 65.41 -30.22 6.08
C PHE A 123 66.35 -30.78 7.14
N TYR A 124 67.15 -29.92 7.77
CA TYR A 124 68.05 -30.29 8.86
C TYR A 124 67.33 -30.21 10.21
N PHE A 125 67.27 -31.33 10.93
CA PHE A 125 66.48 -31.47 12.16
C PHE A 125 67.16 -30.94 13.42
N GLY A 126 68.39 -30.42 13.34
CA GLY A 126 69.05 -29.75 14.47
C GLY A 126 69.72 -30.72 15.46
N ASN A 127 70.05 -30.21 16.65
CA ASN A 127 70.66 -30.98 17.74
C ASN A 127 69.59 -31.60 18.67
N THR A 128 69.99 -32.13 19.83
CA THR A 128 69.09 -32.66 20.88
C THR A 128 67.91 -31.73 21.23
N CYS A 129 68.14 -30.40 21.18
CA CYS A 129 67.14 -29.36 21.43
C CYS A 129 66.63 -28.71 20.12
N TYR A 130 66.64 -29.44 19.00
CA TYR A 130 66.17 -29.01 17.68
C TYR A 130 66.92 -27.79 17.10
N GLY A 131 68.10 -27.46 17.64
CA GLY A 131 68.86 -26.26 17.29
C GLY A 131 68.32 -24.96 17.92
N MET A 132 67.43 -25.07 18.91
CA MET A 132 66.81 -23.93 19.59
C MET A 132 67.51 -23.60 20.91
N SER A 133 67.52 -22.32 21.28
CA SER A 133 67.86 -21.90 22.64
C SER A 133 66.73 -22.21 23.63
N ALA A 134 67.06 -22.27 24.92
CA ALA A 134 66.10 -22.47 26.01
C ALA A 134 64.88 -21.53 25.94
N GLY A 135 65.12 -20.24 25.69
CA GLY A 135 64.03 -19.25 25.59
C GLY A 135 63.15 -19.45 24.35
N GLN A 136 63.74 -19.85 23.22
CA GLN A 136 62.97 -20.16 22.00
C GLN A 136 62.11 -21.40 22.20
N MET A 137 62.65 -22.45 22.84
CA MET A 137 61.90 -23.65 23.16
C MET A 137 60.72 -23.36 24.10
N ALA A 138 60.94 -22.63 25.19
CA ALA A 138 59.86 -22.24 26.10
C ALA A 138 58.80 -21.36 25.42
N SER A 139 59.21 -20.46 24.52
CA SER A 139 58.26 -19.65 23.75
C SER A 139 57.41 -20.52 22.81
N TRP A 140 58.02 -21.50 22.15
CA TRP A 140 57.34 -22.43 21.25
C TRP A 140 56.31 -23.31 22.00
N ILE A 141 56.69 -23.85 23.17
CA ILE A 141 55.79 -24.63 24.03
C ILE A 141 54.59 -23.77 24.48
N SER A 142 54.84 -22.52 24.86
CA SER A 142 53.78 -21.57 25.25
C SER A 142 52.83 -21.27 24.08
N ASP A 143 53.36 -21.11 22.87
CA ASP A 143 52.59 -20.85 21.66
C ASP A 143 51.67 -22.03 21.30
N PHE A 144 52.20 -23.26 21.34
CA PHE A 144 51.42 -24.49 21.18
C PHE A 144 50.31 -24.57 22.22
N GLY A 145 50.67 -24.45 23.50
CA GLY A 145 49.73 -24.65 24.61
C GLY A 145 48.63 -23.59 24.69
N ASN A 146 48.95 -22.32 24.44
CA ASN A 146 47.95 -21.26 24.36
C ASN A 146 47.02 -21.45 23.16
N THR A 147 47.52 -21.97 22.04
CA THR A 147 46.71 -22.28 20.87
C THR A 147 45.76 -23.46 21.12
N VAL A 148 46.23 -24.55 21.75
CA VAL A 148 45.34 -25.65 22.17
C VAL A 148 44.26 -25.12 23.13
N LYS A 149 44.63 -24.31 24.13
CA LYS A 149 43.65 -23.73 25.07
C LYS A 149 42.62 -22.84 24.38
N SER A 150 43.00 -22.07 23.37
CA SER A 150 42.04 -21.23 22.64
C SER A 150 41.08 -22.06 21.77
N LEU A 151 41.53 -23.21 21.26
CA LEU A 151 40.72 -24.10 20.42
C LEU A 151 39.75 -24.98 21.22
N ILE A 152 40.17 -25.49 22.38
CA ILE A 152 39.40 -26.51 23.14
C ILE A 152 39.13 -26.14 24.61
N GLY A 153 39.55 -24.95 25.05
CA GLY A 153 39.28 -24.43 26.39
C GLY A 153 40.20 -24.97 27.50
N ARG A 154 41.17 -25.84 27.21
CA ARG A 154 42.07 -26.46 28.21
C ARG A 154 43.54 -26.43 27.75
N TYR A 155 44.46 -26.24 28.71
CA TYR A 155 45.88 -26.46 28.44
C TYR A 155 46.16 -27.94 28.17
N PRO A 156 47.06 -28.28 27.23
CA PRO A 156 47.47 -29.65 27.02
C PRO A 156 48.26 -30.17 28.22
N VAL A 157 48.31 -31.49 28.36
CA VAL A 157 49.31 -32.16 29.21
C VAL A 157 50.67 -32.03 28.54
N ILE A 158 51.75 -31.78 29.28
CA ILE A 158 53.11 -31.80 28.73
C ILE A 158 53.75 -33.13 29.08
N TYR A 159 54.12 -33.89 28.05
CA TYR A 159 54.98 -35.06 28.16
C TYR A 159 56.44 -34.65 27.92
N SER A 160 57.35 -35.04 28.83
CA SER A 160 58.78 -34.79 28.71
C SER A 160 59.60 -35.64 29.71
N THR A 161 60.93 -35.48 29.70
CA THR A 161 61.87 -36.02 30.70
C THR A 161 62.52 -34.88 31.51
N THR A 162 62.89 -35.14 32.77
CA THR A 162 63.43 -34.09 33.66
C THR A 162 64.73 -33.48 33.12
N ASP A 163 65.60 -34.32 32.59
CA ASP A 163 66.91 -33.95 32.05
C ASP A 163 66.80 -33.21 30.72
N TRP A 164 65.91 -33.64 29.81
CA TRP A 164 65.66 -32.89 28.59
C TRP A 164 65.04 -31.52 28.89
N TRP A 165 64.04 -31.47 29.78
CA TRP A 165 63.40 -30.21 30.16
C TRP A 165 64.41 -29.22 30.76
N ALA A 166 65.26 -29.69 31.68
CA ALA A 166 66.31 -28.87 32.28
C ALA A 166 67.28 -28.33 31.21
N THR A 167 67.69 -29.18 30.27
CA THR A 167 68.66 -28.84 29.22
C THR A 167 68.07 -27.90 28.16
N CYS A 168 66.93 -28.27 27.58
CA CYS A 168 66.40 -27.64 26.39
C CYS A 168 65.42 -26.48 26.67
N THR A 169 64.95 -26.31 27.90
CA THR A 169 64.09 -25.17 28.29
C THR A 169 64.72 -24.25 29.33
N GLY A 170 65.94 -24.56 29.80
CA GLY A 170 66.58 -23.87 30.92
C GLY A 170 65.88 -24.15 32.26
N ASN A 171 65.24 -25.32 32.36
CA ASN A 171 64.39 -25.73 33.48
C ASN A 171 63.29 -24.70 33.80
N SER A 172 62.55 -24.25 32.78
CA SER A 172 61.56 -23.18 32.95
C SER A 172 60.49 -23.53 33.99
N GLY A 173 60.15 -22.54 34.84
CA GLY A 173 59.07 -22.59 35.83
C GLY A 173 57.73 -22.02 35.34
N SER A 174 57.62 -21.66 34.06
CA SER A 174 56.46 -20.91 33.52
C SER A 174 55.23 -21.77 33.17
N PHE A 175 55.27 -23.09 33.37
CA PHE A 175 54.27 -24.04 32.87
C PHE A 175 53.44 -24.72 33.98
N ALA A 176 53.41 -24.15 35.18
CA ALA A 176 52.67 -24.71 36.32
C ALA A 176 51.16 -24.94 36.08
N ASN A 177 50.57 -24.28 35.07
CA ASN A 177 49.17 -24.46 34.67
C ASN A 177 48.92 -25.66 33.74
N TYR A 178 49.98 -26.34 33.28
CA TYR A 178 49.91 -27.51 32.42
C TYR A 178 50.01 -28.76 33.30
N PRO A 179 49.19 -29.80 33.10
CA PRO A 179 49.42 -31.08 33.73
C PRO A 179 50.73 -31.71 33.24
N LEU A 180 51.46 -32.40 34.12
CA LEU A 180 52.72 -33.05 33.76
C LEU A 180 52.53 -34.54 33.52
N TRP A 181 53.04 -35.02 32.39
CA TRP A 181 53.32 -36.42 32.14
C TRP A 181 54.84 -36.60 32.08
N ILE A 182 55.42 -37.22 33.10
CA ILE A 182 56.88 -37.38 33.19
C ILE A 182 57.29 -38.78 32.75
N ALA A 183 58.29 -38.88 31.87
CA ALA A 183 58.96 -40.14 31.57
C ALA A 183 60.21 -40.30 32.45
N SER A 184 60.27 -41.41 33.19
CA SER A 184 61.39 -41.74 34.07
C SER A 184 61.40 -43.25 34.34
N TYR A 185 62.49 -43.92 33.96
CA TYR A 185 62.64 -45.37 34.05
C TYR A 185 63.69 -45.74 35.11
N PRO A 186 63.28 -45.94 36.37
CA PRO A 186 64.21 -46.31 37.43
C PRO A 186 64.74 -47.73 37.18
N SER A 187 66.02 -47.96 37.43
CA SER A 187 66.68 -49.28 37.27
C SER A 187 66.23 -50.35 38.28
N SER A 188 65.36 -49.98 39.23
CA SER A 188 64.72 -50.85 40.20
C SER A 188 63.34 -50.30 40.57
N PRO A 189 62.38 -51.14 41.01
CA PRO A 189 61.06 -50.70 41.50
C PRO A 189 61.10 -49.45 42.39
N SER A 190 60.30 -48.43 42.07
CA SER A 190 60.28 -47.13 42.77
C SER A 190 58.86 -46.62 42.95
N SER A 191 58.55 -45.98 44.08
CA SER A 191 57.28 -45.29 44.26
C SER A 191 57.29 -43.85 43.74
N SER A 192 58.36 -43.42 43.07
CA SER A 192 58.52 -42.04 42.59
C SER A 192 59.30 -41.98 41.26
N PRO A 193 58.94 -41.04 40.35
CA PRO A 193 59.71 -40.75 39.14
C PRO A 193 61.03 -40.00 39.40
N GLY A 194 61.30 -39.62 40.65
CA GLY A 194 62.47 -38.82 41.02
C GLY A 194 62.19 -37.31 40.99
N THR A 195 63.24 -36.52 40.76
CA THR A 195 63.14 -35.05 40.70
C THR A 195 62.29 -34.61 39.50
N LEU A 196 61.33 -33.72 39.71
CA LEU A 196 60.48 -33.15 38.67
C LEU A 196 61.07 -31.84 38.11
N PRO A 197 60.72 -31.46 36.86
CA PRO A 197 61.11 -30.15 36.32
C PRO A 197 60.46 -28.99 37.09
N ALA A 198 61.11 -27.82 37.10
CA ALA A 198 60.80 -26.71 38.03
C ALA A 198 59.38 -26.13 37.93
N SER A 199 58.65 -26.34 36.83
CA SER A 199 57.25 -25.92 36.70
C SER A 199 56.29 -26.75 37.57
N TRP A 200 56.69 -27.92 38.07
CA TRP A 200 55.78 -28.88 38.70
C TRP A 200 56.28 -29.36 40.06
N ASN A 201 55.36 -29.38 41.03
CA ASN A 201 55.57 -30.00 42.34
C ASN A 201 55.00 -31.44 42.42
N GLN A 202 54.24 -31.86 41.41
CA GLN A 202 53.65 -33.19 41.29
C GLN A 202 53.45 -33.54 39.81
N PHE A 203 53.41 -34.84 39.50
CA PHE A 203 53.04 -35.33 38.17
C PHE A 203 51.56 -35.72 38.14
N SER A 204 50.95 -35.64 36.96
CA SER A 204 49.62 -36.19 36.68
C SER A 204 49.74 -37.62 36.15
N PHE A 205 50.64 -37.83 35.19
CA PHE A 205 50.97 -39.14 34.65
C PHE A 205 52.47 -39.41 34.81
N TRP A 206 52.83 -40.66 35.03
CA TRP A 206 54.21 -41.12 35.00
C TRP A 206 54.34 -42.31 34.07
N GLN A 207 55.15 -42.17 33.01
CA GLN A 207 55.59 -43.28 32.18
C GLN A 207 56.79 -43.94 32.87
N TYR A 208 56.56 -45.13 33.42
CA TYR A 208 57.50 -45.80 34.33
C TYR A 208 58.23 -46.99 33.69
N SER A 209 57.76 -47.48 32.54
CA SER A 209 58.41 -48.54 31.77
C SER A 209 58.11 -48.37 30.28
N SER A 210 59.11 -48.60 29.44
CA SER A 210 59.00 -48.65 27.97
C SER A 210 58.96 -50.08 27.42
N THR A 211 58.94 -51.09 28.29
CA THR A 211 59.01 -52.51 27.86
C THR A 211 57.87 -53.37 28.38
N GLY A 212 57.07 -52.89 29.34
CA GLY A 212 55.85 -53.57 29.75
C GLY A 212 55.29 -53.11 31.10
N PRO A 213 54.16 -53.69 31.54
CA PRO A 213 53.56 -54.92 31.04
C PRO A 213 52.64 -54.74 29.80
N PHE A 214 52.29 -53.52 29.42
CA PHE A 214 51.34 -53.28 28.31
C PHE A 214 52.00 -53.35 26.92
N SER A 215 51.17 -53.41 25.87
CA SER A 215 51.66 -53.47 24.48
C SER A 215 52.39 -52.20 24.03
N GLY A 216 52.01 -51.06 24.61
CA GLY A 216 52.76 -49.81 24.48
C GLY A 216 53.47 -49.46 25.79
N ASP A 217 53.95 -48.22 25.89
CA ASP A 217 54.66 -47.77 27.07
C ASP A 217 53.70 -47.70 28.28
N SER A 218 54.20 -48.10 29.43
CA SER A 218 53.39 -48.33 30.63
C SER A 218 53.38 -47.10 31.54
N ASN A 219 52.16 -46.68 31.88
CA ASN A 219 51.87 -45.42 32.53
C ASN A 219 51.04 -45.60 33.80
N ILE A 220 51.17 -44.65 34.72
CA ILE A 220 50.34 -44.57 35.91
C ILE A 220 49.75 -43.16 36.06
N TRP A 221 48.45 -43.08 36.36
CA TRP A 221 47.77 -41.85 36.79
C TRP A 221 47.93 -41.66 38.29
N ASN A 222 48.26 -40.44 38.71
CA ASN A 222 48.41 -40.05 40.11
C ASN A 222 47.03 -39.77 40.76
N GLY A 223 46.27 -40.83 41.06
CA GLY A 223 44.96 -40.73 41.70
C GLY A 223 44.11 -42.00 41.51
N ASP A 224 42.81 -41.90 41.81
CA ASP A 224 41.85 -42.98 41.58
C ASP A 224 41.10 -42.82 40.24
N LEU A 225 40.23 -43.78 39.92
CA LEU A 225 39.49 -43.78 38.64
C LEU A 225 38.46 -42.64 38.56
N ALA A 226 37.91 -42.19 39.68
CA ALA A 226 36.94 -41.09 39.72
C ALA A 226 37.65 -39.75 39.46
N SER A 227 38.82 -39.54 40.04
CA SER A 227 39.65 -38.36 39.80
C SER A 227 40.21 -38.34 38.37
N LEU A 228 40.51 -39.52 37.79
CA LEU A 228 40.86 -39.64 36.37
C LEU A 228 39.68 -39.28 35.45
N SER A 229 38.47 -39.72 35.78
CA SER A 229 37.26 -39.35 35.03
C SER A 229 36.92 -37.86 35.18
N THR A 230 37.13 -37.28 36.36
CA THR A 230 36.97 -35.84 36.58
C THR A 230 38.04 -35.04 35.84
N PHE A 231 39.28 -35.55 35.78
CA PHE A 231 40.34 -34.95 34.99
C PHE A 231 40.01 -34.96 33.49
N ALA A 232 39.37 -36.03 33.00
CA ALA A 232 38.80 -36.11 31.65
C ALA A 232 37.56 -35.20 31.47
N GLY A 233 36.82 -34.88 32.53
CA GLY A 233 35.68 -33.95 32.55
C GLY A 233 36.00 -32.52 33.01
N ASN A 234 35.03 -31.84 33.63
CA ASN A 234 35.19 -30.52 34.28
C ASN A 234 35.18 -30.64 35.82
N SER A 235 35.99 -29.85 36.52
CA SER A 235 35.89 -29.67 37.98
C SER A 235 34.63 -28.89 38.36
N VAL A 236 33.92 -29.30 39.41
CA VAL A 236 32.78 -28.54 39.98
C VAL A 236 33.29 -27.22 40.57
N PRO A 237 32.78 -26.05 40.16
CA PRO A 237 33.12 -24.78 40.81
C PRO A 237 32.73 -24.78 42.28
N GLN A 238 33.62 -24.32 43.17
CA GLN A 238 33.34 -24.27 44.62
C GLN A 238 32.04 -23.48 44.93
N ALA A 239 31.84 -22.35 44.25
CA ALA A 239 30.62 -21.54 44.40
C ALA A 239 29.33 -22.30 44.04
N ALA A 240 29.38 -23.20 43.06
CA ALA A 240 28.24 -24.06 42.71
C ALA A 240 27.94 -25.03 43.85
N SER A 241 28.98 -25.70 44.38
CA SER A 241 28.84 -26.62 45.52
C SER A 241 28.28 -25.94 46.76
N ASP A 242 28.80 -24.78 47.12
CA ASP A 242 28.41 -24.05 48.31
C ASP A 242 26.96 -23.55 48.22
N GLN A 243 26.59 -22.96 47.08
CA GLN A 243 25.27 -22.35 46.91
C GLN A 243 24.16 -23.38 46.72
N ILE A 244 24.42 -24.49 46.00
CA ILE A 244 23.45 -25.59 45.89
C ILE A 244 23.22 -26.22 47.28
N SER A 245 24.30 -26.43 48.06
CA SER A 245 24.21 -26.97 49.41
C SER A 245 23.47 -26.03 50.37
N ALA A 246 23.79 -24.73 50.34
CA ALA A 246 23.11 -23.72 51.14
C ALA A 246 21.62 -23.63 50.79
N TYR A 247 21.26 -23.64 49.50
CA TYR A 247 19.88 -23.60 49.05
C TYR A 247 19.11 -24.84 49.55
N ARG A 248 19.67 -26.04 49.38
CA ARG A 248 19.05 -27.27 49.89
C ARG A 248 18.86 -27.23 51.41
N ASN A 249 19.83 -26.74 52.18
CA ASN A 249 19.70 -26.66 53.64
C ASN A 249 18.56 -25.74 54.08
N GLY A 250 18.29 -24.66 53.33
CA GLY A 250 17.13 -23.79 53.55
C GLY A 250 15.79 -24.41 53.14
N HIS A 251 15.79 -25.44 52.29
CA HIS A 251 14.58 -26.01 51.66
C HIS A 251 14.47 -27.53 51.89
N PRO A 252 14.17 -27.99 53.12
CA PRO A 252 14.08 -29.41 53.45
C PRO A 252 13.02 -30.18 52.63
N ALA A 253 11.99 -29.49 52.13
CA ALA A 253 10.95 -30.06 51.29
C ALA A 253 11.45 -30.63 49.95
N LEU A 254 12.65 -30.25 49.48
CA LEU A 254 13.26 -30.84 48.27
C LEU A 254 13.65 -32.32 48.46
N GLY A 255 13.70 -32.83 49.69
CA GLY A 255 14.01 -34.22 49.97
C GLY A 255 15.49 -34.58 49.77
N ASN A 256 15.77 -35.87 49.58
CA ASN A 256 17.13 -36.39 49.43
C ASN A 256 17.71 -36.10 48.04
N GLN A 257 19.04 -35.96 47.97
CA GLN A 257 19.76 -35.86 46.70
C GLN A 257 19.57 -37.14 45.87
N THR A 258 19.38 -36.99 44.57
CA THR A 258 19.22 -38.10 43.60
C THR A 258 20.35 -38.16 42.58
N THR A 259 21.11 -37.07 42.41
CA THR A 259 22.31 -37.02 41.56
C THR A 259 23.47 -36.32 42.28
N ALA A 260 24.69 -36.54 41.80
CA ALA A 260 25.82 -35.66 42.10
C ALA A 260 25.66 -34.31 41.38
N ILE A 261 26.45 -33.30 41.78
CA ILE A 261 26.52 -32.03 41.05
C ILE A 261 27.16 -32.28 39.68
N THR A 262 26.44 -31.94 38.62
CA THR A 262 26.92 -32.05 37.25
C THR A 262 27.13 -30.64 36.69
N CYS A 263 28.33 -30.37 36.18
CA CYS A 263 28.73 -29.05 35.68
C CYS A 263 29.18 -29.11 34.21
N GLY A 264 29.22 -27.95 33.56
CA GLY A 264 29.49 -27.84 32.12
C GLY A 264 28.25 -27.48 31.30
N LEU A 265 27.17 -27.03 31.96
CA LEU A 265 26.04 -26.41 31.27
C LEU A 265 26.46 -25.06 30.68
N VAL A 266 25.63 -24.51 29.78
CA VAL A 266 25.90 -23.23 29.10
C VAL A 266 26.24 -22.13 30.11
N ASN A 267 27.21 -21.27 29.76
CA ASN A 267 27.72 -20.20 30.64
C ASN A 267 28.29 -20.69 31.98
N GLY A 268 28.81 -21.92 32.02
CA GLY A 268 29.50 -22.47 33.19
C GLY A 268 28.56 -22.94 34.30
N GLY A 269 27.30 -23.20 33.99
CA GLY A 269 26.32 -23.64 34.98
C GLY A 269 26.46 -25.09 35.40
N CYS A 270 25.76 -25.41 36.49
CA CYS A 270 25.70 -26.72 37.11
C CYS A 270 24.27 -27.04 37.52
N PHE A 271 23.98 -28.31 37.78
CA PHE A 271 22.72 -28.73 38.39
C PHE A 271 22.91 -29.89 39.36
N GLN A 272 21.94 -30.05 40.26
CA GLN A 272 21.82 -31.22 41.12
C GLN A 272 20.35 -31.64 41.28
N GLY A 273 20.07 -32.93 41.12
CA GLY A 273 18.75 -33.51 41.32
C GLY A 273 18.46 -33.86 42.78
N PHE A 274 17.21 -33.64 43.19
CA PHE A 274 16.61 -34.02 44.47
C PHE A 274 15.23 -34.66 44.24
N GLN A 275 14.68 -35.33 45.25
CA GLN A 275 13.36 -35.97 45.17
C GLN A 275 12.23 -34.98 44.79
N GLY A 276 12.30 -33.74 45.29
CA GLY A 276 11.31 -32.69 45.07
C GLY A 276 11.62 -31.74 43.92
N GLY A 277 12.71 -31.95 43.17
CA GLY A 277 13.08 -31.11 42.02
C GLY A 277 14.57 -31.02 41.75
N THR A 278 14.95 -30.13 40.84
CA THR A 278 16.35 -29.90 40.45
C THR A 278 16.80 -28.52 40.89
N ILE A 279 17.93 -28.40 41.57
CA ILE A 279 18.56 -27.10 41.79
C ILE A 279 19.44 -26.81 40.58
N MET A 280 19.16 -25.70 39.89
CA MET A 280 19.98 -25.16 38.82
C MET A 280 20.88 -24.07 39.38
N TRP A 281 22.12 -24.02 38.92
CA TRP A 281 23.10 -23.00 39.29
C TRP A 281 23.78 -22.41 38.07
N SER A 282 23.95 -21.09 38.06
CA SER A 282 24.89 -20.41 37.17
C SER A 282 25.62 -19.30 37.93
N PRO A 283 26.80 -18.85 37.47
CA PRO A 283 27.48 -17.70 38.06
C PRO A 283 26.60 -16.44 38.11
N ALA A 284 25.65 -16.30 37.18
CA ALA A 284 24.80 -15.11 37.05
C ALA A 284 23.52 -15.17 37.90
N THR A 285 22.95 -16.36 38.14
CA THR A 285 21.65 -16.52 38.81
C THR A 285 21.74 -17.11 40.21
N GLY A 286 22.88 -17.70 40.58
CA GLY A 286 23.00 -18.49 41.80
C GLY A 286 22.16 -19.77 41.74
N ALA A 287 21.99 -20.42 42.90
CA ALA A 287 21.26 -21.69 43.04
C ALA A 287 19.75 -21.44 43.22
N LEU A 288 18.94 -21.94 42.30
CA LEU A 288 17.48 -21.82 42.32
C LEU A 288 16.80 -23.13 41.89
N PRO A 289 15.62 -23.48 42.43
CA PRO A 289 14.98 -24.76 42.18
C PRO A 289 14.12 -24.71 40.93
N ILE A 290 13.98 -25.87 40.32
CA ILE A 290 12.95 -26.19 39.32
C ILE A 290 12.17 -27.37 39.88
N THR A 291 10.94 -27.09 40.33
CA THR A 291 10.04 -28.10 40.90
C THR A 291 9.30 -28.84 39.77
N PRO A 292 9.14 -30.17 39.83
CA PRO A 292 8.40 -30.92 38.82
C PRO A 292 6.97 -30.39 38.67
N GLY A 293 6.52 -30.25 37.42
CA GLY A 293 5.20 -29.74 37.10
C GLY A 293 5.16 -28.97 35.78
N PRO A 294 4.01 -28.36 35.43
CA PRO A 294 3.78 -27.80 34.10
C PRO A 294 4.79 -26.73 33.67
N ILE A 295 5.28 -25.90 34.59
CA ILE A 295 6.30 -24.89 34.29
C ILE A 295 7.65 -25.55 33.98
N ALA A 296 8.07 -26.56 34.74
CA ALA A 296 9.30 -27.30 34.46
C ALA A 296 9.22 -28.06 33.13
N ASP A 297 8.06 -28.62 32.80
CA ASP A 297 7.82 -29.32 31.54
C ASP A 297 7.84 -28.36 30.35
N ALA A 298 7.21 -27.18 30.48
CA ALA A 298 7.27 -26.14 29.48
C ALA A 298 8.69 -25.60 29.29
N TRP A 299 9.43 -25.33 30.37
CA TRP A 299 10.83 -24.92 30.31
C TRP A 299 11.70 -25.96 29.58
N ARG A 300 11.52 -27.25 29.89
CA ARG A 300 12.19 -28.35 29.18
C ARG A 300 11.88 -28.35 27.68
N SER A 301 10.63 -28.12 27.30
CA SER A 301 10.21 -28.04 25.89
C SER A 301 10.87 -26.88 25.13
N THR A 302 11.33 -25.84 25.84
CA THR A 302 12.01 -24.68 25.23
C THR A 302 13.53 -24.82 25.12
N GLY A 303 14.10 -25.97 25.50
CA GLY A 303 15.54 -26.22 25.47
C GLY A 303 16.25 -26.00 26.81
N LEU A 304 15.52 -26.00 27.93
CA LEU A 304 16.08 -25.81 29.28
C LEU A 304 16.93 -24.53 29.38
N GLU A 305 18.07 -24.59 30.07
CA GLU A 305 18.99 -23.46 30.26
C GLU A 305 19.67 -22.99 28.96
N SER A 306 19.75 -23.88 27.95
CA SER A 306 20.25 -23.54 26.62
C SER A 306 19.19 -22.84 25.75
N GLY A 307 17.92 -22.87 26.19
CA GLY A 307 16.77 -22.31 25.51
C GLY A 307 16.59 -20.81 25.70
N ARG A 308 15.54 -20.27 25.08
CA ARG A 308 15.21 -18.82 25.14
C ARG A 308 14.89 -18.30 26.54
N ALA A 309 14.53 -19.17 27.47
CA ALA A 309 14.25 -18.80 28.85
C ALA A 309 15.52 -18.66 29.71
N GLY A 310 16.56 -19.46 29.44
CA GLY A 310 17.78 -19.49 30.27
C GLY A 310 17.56 -20.11 31.65
N TYR A 311 18.40 -19.72 32.62
CA TYR A 311 18.34 -20.20 34.01
C TYR A 311 17.20 -19.53 34.80
N PRO A 312 16.63 -20.19 35.83
CA PRO A 312 15.69 -19.56 36.75
C PRO A 312 16.33 -18.38 37.47
N THR A 313 15.53 -17.35 37.73
CA THR A 313 15.91 -16.14 38.51
C THR A 313 15.01 -15.91 39.72
N SER A 314 13.97 -16.74 39.89
CA SER A 314 13.16 -16.81 41.10
C SER A 314 12.78 -18.25 41.44
N GLU A 315 12.23 -18.44 42.63
CA GLU A 315 11.47 -19.63 42.98
C GLU A 315 10.11 -19.64 42.27
N LEU A 316 9.42 -20.79 42.32
CA LEU A 316 8.04 -20.93 41.86
C LEU A 316 7.09 -20.18 42.80
N ILE A 317 6.35 -19.21 42.25
CA ILE A 317 5.37 -18.42 43.00
C ILE A 317 3.97 -18.83 42.55
N CYS A 318 3.18 -19.36 43.49
CA CYS A 318 1.80 -19.78 43.27
C CYS A 318 0.81 -18.90 44.05
N GLY A 319 -0.48 -18.99 43.71
CA GLY A 319 -1.54 -18.17 44.31
C GLY A 319 -2.03 -17.03 43.39
N LEU A 320 -1.67 -17.07 42.11
CA LEU A 320 -2.26 -16.18 41.11
C LEU A 320 -3.74 -16.53 40.88
N LYS A 321 -4.46 -15.62 40.22
CA LYS A 321 -5.88 -15.75 39.87
C LYS A 321 -6.21 -17.14 39.31
N ASN A 322 -7.31 -17.74 39.75
CA ASN A 322 -7.74 -19.08 39.31
C ASN A 322 -6.70 -20.20 39.56
N GLY A 323 -5.89 -20.07 40.62
CA GLY A 323 -4.93 -21.08 41.04
C GLY A 323 -3.65 -21.13 40.18
N GLY A 324 -3.31 -20.04 39.50
CA GLY A 324 -2.12 -19.98 38.67
C GLY A 324 -0.82 -19.85 39.45
N CYS A 325 0.28 -20.11 38.75
CA CYS A 325 1.63 -19.95 39.24
C CYS A 325 2.52 -19.32 38.16
N PHE A 326 3.64 -18.73 38.58
CA PHE A 326 4.69 -18.28 37.68
C PHE A 326 6.08 -18.51 38.25
N GLN A 327 7.07 -18.55 37.38
CA GLN A 327 8.48 -18.53 37.76
C GLN A 327 9.25 -17.66 36.77
N ASN A 328 10.17 -16.84 37.28
CA ASN A 328 11.03 -15.99 36.48
C ASN A 328 12.29 -16.74 36.05
N PHE A 329 12.73 -16.45 34.84
CA PHE A 329 13.95 -16.91 34.21
C PHE A 329 14.67 -15.71 33.57
N GLN A 330 15.91 -15.89 33.16
CA GLN A 330 16.72 -14.82 32.56
C GLN A 330 16.04 -14.20 31.31
N GLY A 331 15.40 -15.03 30.49
CA GLY A 331 14.78 -14.66 29.22
C GLY A 331 13.27 -14.40 29.29
N GLY A 332 12.66 -14.40 30.48
CA GLY A 332 11.23 -14.17 30.67
C GLY A 332 10.64 -14.93 31.83
N SER A 333 9.31 -14.97 31.92
CA SER A 333 8.59 -15.67 32.97
C SER A 333 7.74 -16.78 32.35
N PHE A 334 7.78 -17.98 32.90
CA PHE A 334 6.75 -18.98 32.61
C PHE A 334 5.56 -18.73 33.52
N LEU A 335 4.37 -18.68 32.94
CA LEU A 335 3.12 -18.60 33.66
C LEU A 335 2.26 -19.81 33.33
N TRP A 336 1.55 -20.32 34.34
CA TRP A 336 0.66 -21.46 34.21
C TRP A 336 -0.64 -21.23 34.95
N SER A 337 -1.74 -21.71 34.38
CA SER A 337 -2.99 -21.97 35.07
C SER A 337 -3.60 -23.28 34.59
N PRO A 338 -4.50 -23.92 35.35
CA PRO A 338 -5.19 -25.14 34.90
C PRO A 338 -5.90 -24.98 33.55
N ALA A 339 -6.40 -23.78 33.24
CA ALA A 339 -7.15 -23.51 32.01
C ALA A 339 -6.29 -23.09 30.82
N SER A 340 -5.06 -22.59 31.03
CA SER A 340 -4.21 -22.03 29.96
C SER A 340 -3.03 -22.92 29.58
N GLY A 341 -2.61 -23.84 30.46
CA GLY A 341 -1.30 -24.47 30.34
C GLY A 341 -0.17 -23.49 30.64
N ALA A 342 1.08 -23.96 30.49
CA ALA A 342 2.29 -23.20 30.84
C ALA A 342 2.88 -22.55 29.58
N ALA A 343 3.13 -21.25 29.63
CA ALA A 343 3.59 -20.46 28.50
C ALA A 343 4.71 -19.51 28.91
N LEU A 344 5.72 -19.36 28.04
CA LEU A 344 6.81 -18.41 28.21
C LEU A 344 6.36 -17.02 27.75
N VAL A 345 6.41 -16.05 28.67
CA VAL A 345 6.23 -14.63 28.39
C VAL A 345 7.59 -13.95 28.47
N GLN A 346 8.12 -13.57 27.30
CA GLN A 346 9.42 -12.90 27.20
C GLN A 346 9.28 -11.38 27.35
N PRO A 347 10.32 -10.66 27.79
CA PRO A 347 10.35 -9.20 27.76
C PRO A 347 10.12 -8.66 26.34
N GLY A 348 9.37 -7.56 26.22
CA GLY A 348 9.09 -6.90 24.95
C GLY A 348 7.65 -6.39 24.83
N ALA A 349 7.34 -5.82 23.67
CA ALA A 349 6.10 -5.06 23.45
C ALA A 349 4.81 -5.80 23.82
N ILE A 350 4.70 -7.10 23.52
CA ILE A 350 3.51 -7.90 23.85
C ILE A 350 3.36 -8.09 25.37
N ARG A 351 4.46 -8.32 26.09
CA ARG A 351 4.44 -8.42 27.56
C ARG A 351 4.12 -7.07 28.18
N ASP A 352 4.69 -5.98 27.68
CA ASP A 352 4.44 -4.63 28.19
C ASP A 352 2.98 -4.22 27.96
N TYR A 353 2.42 -4.58 26.80
CA TYR A 353 1.01 -4.43 26.51
C TYR A 353 0.14 -5.25 27.47
N TRP A 354 0.44 -6.53 27.66
CA TRP A 354 -0.29 -7.38 28.60
C TRP A 354 -0.22 -6.86 30.05
N ALA A 355 0.95 -6.36 30.47
CA ALA A 355 1.15 -5.66 31.73
C ALA A 355 0.24 -4.43 31.86
N SER A 356 0.18 -3.59 30.82
CA SER A 356 -0.69 -2.40 30.78
C SER A 356 -2.18 -2.74 30.88
N LYS A 357 -2.56 -3.99 30.59
CA LYS A 357 -3.93 -4.50 30.71
C LYS A 357 -4.21 -5.20 32.04
N GLY A 358 -3.25 -5.23 32.96
CA GLY A 358 -3.39 -5.84 34.29
C GLY A 358 -2.98 -7.31 34.36
N PHE A 359 -2.10 -7.77 33.46
CA PHE A 359 -1.61 -9.15 33.41
C PHE A 359 -2.75 -10.20 33.40
N GLU A 360 -2.59 -11.32 34.09
CA GLU A 360 -3.57 -12.42 34.15
C GLU A 360 -4.86 -12.04 34.86
N SER A 361 -4.77 -11.01 35.72
CA SER A 361 -5.91 -10.42 36.40
C SER A 361 -6.74 -9.54 35.47
N GLY A 362 -6.14 -9.07 34.39
CA GLY A 362 -6.69 -8.17 33.37
C GLY A 362 -7.63 -8.80 32.34
N ALA A 363 -7.99 -7.98 31.34
CA ALA A 363 -8.95 -8.33 30.29
C ALA A 363 -8.44 -9.41 29.31
N LEU A 364 -7.12 -9.64 29.25
CA LEU A 364 -6.53 -10.64 28.37
C LEU A 364 -6.53 -12.05 28.99
N GLY A 365 -6.50 -12.14 30.33
CA GLY A 365 -6.29 -13.40 31.04
C GLY A 365 -4.87 -13.95 30.88
N TYR A 366 -4.71 -15.25 31.14
CA TYR A 366 -3.42 -15.94 31.03
C TYR A 366 -2.97 -16.11 29.57
N PRO A 367 -1.65 -16.11 29.30
CA PRO A 367 -1.11 -16.56 28.02
C PRO A 367 -1.42 -18.05 27.81
N THR A 368 -1.82 -18.41 26.60
CA THR A 368 -2.14 -19.79 26.18
C THR A 368 -1.12 -20.36 25.19
N SER A 369 -0.19 -19.52 24.70
CA SER A 369 0.99 -19.94 23.93
C SER A 369 2.23 -19.20 24.41
N SER A 370 3.40 -19.76 24.14
CA SER A 370 4.65 -19.00 24.20
C SER A 370 4.72 -17.97 23.06
N LEU A 371 5.54 -16.92 23.25
CA LEU A 371 5.79 -15.90 22.23
C LEU A 371 6.38 -16.52 20.95
N THR A 372 5.74 -16.24 19.81
CA THR A 372 6.24 -16.64 18.48
C THR A 372 6.61 -15.39 17.70
N CYS A 373 7.87 -15.30 17.28
CA CYS A 373 8.43 -14.20 16.50
C CYS A 373 8.99 -14.71 15.18
N GLY A 374 9.19 -13.80 14.23
CA GLY A 374 9.61 -14.13 12.85
C GLY A 374 8.43 -14.18 11.88
N LEU A 375 7.28 -13.61 12.26
CA LEU A 375 6.17 -13.38 11.35
C LEU A 375 6.57 -12.36 10.26
N ARG A 376 5.73 -12.21 9.24
CA ARG A 376 5.89 -11.24 8.15
C ARG A 376 6.35 -9.86 8.66
N ASN A 377 7.35 -9.28 8.03
CA ASN A 377 7.92 -7.97 8.42
C ASN A 377 8.47 -7.92 9.86
N GLY A 378 8.93 -9.06 10.40
CA GLY A 378 9.55 -9.14 11.73
C GLY A 378 8.55 -9.09 12.88
N GLY A 379 7.28 -9.43 12.64
CA GLY A 379 6.26 -9.42 13.68
C GLY A 379 6.37 -10.59 14.66
N CYS A 380 5.63 -10.45 15.75
CA CYS A 380 5.46 -11.46 16.78
C CYS A 380 3.99 -11.58 17.17
N PHE A 381 3.60 -12.75 17.65
CA PHE A 381 2.31 -12.96 18.30
C PHE A 381 2.42 -13.81 19.55
N GLN A 382 1.43 -13.64 20.43
CA GLN A 382 1.17 -14.53 21.55
C GLN A 382 -0.33 -14.65 21.75
N THR A 383 -0.82 -15.87 22.00
CA THR A 383 -2.23 -16.09 22.32
C THR A 383 -2.46 -15.98 23.83
N PHE A 384 -3.62 -15.43 24.17
CA PHE A 384 -4.14 -15.28 25.51
C PHE A 384 -5.55 -15.86 25.56
N GLN A 385 -6.11 -16.06 26.76
CA GLN A 385 -7.49 -16.54 26.91
C GLN A 385 -8.51 -15.67 26.17
N ALA A 386 -8.28 -14.35 26.09
CA ALA A 386 -9.15 -13.42 25.39
C ALA A 386 -8.97 -13.36 23.86
N GLY A 387 -7.91 -13.94 23.30
CA GLY A 387 -7.60 -13.83 21.87
C GLY A 387 -6.11 -13.74 21.57
N SER A 388 -5.76 -13.24 20.40
CA SER A 388 -4.36 -13.16 19.94
C SER A 388 -3.86 -11.73 19.98
N VAL A 389 -2.70 -11.50 20.60
CA VAL A 389 -2.02 -10.21 20.54
C VAL A 389 -0.90 -10.30 19.52
N LEU A 390 -0.89 -9.36 18.57
CA LEU A 390 0.13 -9.25 17.54
C LEU A 390 0.77 -7.87 17.55
N SER A 391 2.06 -7.83 17.25
CA SER A 391 2.82 -6.59 17.04
C SER A 391 3.82 -6.76 15.89
N SER A 392 4.16 -5.66 15.23
CA SER A 392 5.26 -5.59 14.26
C SER A 392 6.12 -4.35 14.55
N PRO A 393 7.31 -4.20 13.95
CA PRO A 393 8.06 -2.93 14.03
C PRO A 393 7.26 -1.71 13.56
N SER A 394 6.21 -1.92 12.75
CA SER A 394 5.35 -0.87 12.19
C SER A 394 3.98 -0.72 12.88
N THR A 395 3.62 -1.63 13.80
CA THR A 395 2.29 -1.64 14.44
C THR A 395 2.39 -1.94 15.93
N PRO A 396 1.64 -1.22 16.79
CA PRO A 396 1.65 -1.52 18.22
C PRO A 396 1.11 -2.94 18.50
N PRO A 397 1.42 -3.50 19.68
CA PRO A 397 0.74 -4.70 20.17
C PRO A 397 -0.75 -4.42 20.33
N VAL A 398 -1.59 -5.21 19.64
CA VAL A 398 -3.04 -5.06 19.65
C VAL A 398 -3.70 -6.43 19.80
N LEU A 399 -4.74 -6.50 20.63
CA LEU A 399 -5.57 -7.69 20.79
C LEU A 399 -6.57 -7.82 19.64
N VAL A 400 -6.63 -9.01 19.05
CA VAL A 400 -7.76 -9.48 18.25
C VAL A 400 -8.50 -10.52 19.08
N LYS A 401 -9.71 -10.17 19.55
CA LYS A 401 -10.50 -11.01 20.45
C LYS A 401 -10.86 -12.36 19.81
N SER A 402 -10.82 -13.42 20.60
CA SER A 402 -11.28 -14.75 20.18
C SER A 402 -12.76 -14.73 19.75
N GLY A 403 -13.11 -15.64 18.85
CA GLY A 403 -14.44 -15.73 18.25
C GLY A 403 -14.51 -15.10 16.84
N PRO A 404 -15.69 -14.64 16.40
CA PRO A 404 -15.95 -14.32 14.99
C PRO A 404 -14.97 -13.33 14.36
N MET A 405 -14.48 -12.36 15.13
CA MET A 405 -13.51 -11.36 14.66
C MET A 405 -12.18 -11.99 14.27
N LEU A 406 -11.64 -12.85 15.14
CA LEU A 406 -10.41 -13.58 14.88
C LEU A 406 -10.59 -14.59 13.74
N ASP A 407 -11.74 -15.27 13.69
CA ASP A 407 -12.06 -16.24 12.63
C ASP A 407 -12.15 -15.56 11.25
N ALA A 408 -12.80 -14.40 11.17
CA ALA A 408 -12.91 -13.63 9.94
C ALA A 408 -11.55 -13.10 9.44
N TRP A 409 -10.72 -12.60 10.36
CA TRP A 409 -9.34 -12.21 10.01
C TRP A 409 -8.50 -13.42 9.58
N GLY A 410 -8.64 -14.56 10.27
CA GLY A 410 -8.01 -15.83 9.90
C GLY A 410 -8.42 -16.32 8.51
N GLY A 411 -9.68 -16.16 8.15
CA GLY A 411 -10.21 -16.44 6.80
C GLY A 411 -9.56 -15.61 5.69
N THR A 412 -8.88 -14.50 6.03
CA THR A 412 -8.10 -13.70 5.08
C THR A 412 -6.61 -14.05 5.04
N GLY A 413 -6.16 -15.02 5.85
CA GLY A 413 -4.75 -15.41 5.97
C GLY A 413 -3.97 -14.68 7.06
N PHE A 414 -4.65 -14.14 8.09
CA PHE A 414 -4.05 -13.41 9.20
C PHE A 414 -3.12 -12.27 8.73
N GLU A 415 -1.92 -12.12 9.31
CA GLU A 415 -0.94 -11.09 8.96
C GLU A 415 -0.29 -11.31 7.59
N ASN A 416 -0.34 -12.53 7.06
CA ASN A 416 0.08 -12.85 5.70
C ASN A 416 -0.96 -12.44 4.66
N GLY A 417 -2.20 -12.23 5.10
CA GLY A 417 -3.33 -11.78 4.29
C GLY A 417 -3.27 -10.32 3.85
N VAL A 418 -4.30 -9.94 3.10
CA VAL A 418 -4.51 -8.55 2.63
C VAL A 418 -4.76 -7.56 3.77
N LEU A 419 -5.38 -8.02 4.88
CA LEU A 419 -5.62 -7.17 6.05
C LEU A 419 -4.32 -6.82 6.79
N GLY A 420 -3.34 -7.73 6.82
CA GLY A 420 -2.08 -7.52 7.55
C GLY A 420 -2.29 -7.48 9.06
N TYR A 421 -1.48 -6.69 9.76
CA TYR A 421 -1.51 -6.58 11.23
C TYR A 421 -2.67 -5.71 11.75
N PRO A 422 -3.21 -6.00 12.95
CA PRO A 422 -4.11 -5.07 13.63
C PRO A 422 -3.37 -3.78 14.01
N VAL A 423 -4.03 -2.63 13.90
CA VAL A 423 -3.40 -1.31 14.14
C VAL A 423 -3.99 -0.54 15.31
N VAL A 424 -5.22 -0.83 15.70
CA VAL A 424 -5.88 -0.27 16.89
C VAL A 424 -6.86 -1.28 17.46
N GLU A 425 -7.11 -1.20 18.76
CA GLU A 425 -8.09 -2.00 19.48
C GLU A 425 -9.49 -1.95 18.84
N ALA A 426 -10.20 -3.06 18.97
CA ALA A 426 -11.59 -3.17 18.55
C ALA A 426 -12.47 -2.18 19.32
N THR A 427 -13.30 -1.42 18.58
CA THR A 427 -14.41 -0.67 19.18
C THR A 427 -15.65 -1.55 19.11
N CYS A 428 -16.10 -2.06 20.26
CA CYS A 428 -17.30 -2.90 20.35
C CYS A 428 -18.37 -2.29 21.24
N ASP A 429 -19.63 -2.55 20.91
CA ASP A 429 -20.81 -2.41 21.78
C ASP A 429 -21.49 -3.79 21.99
N ALA A 430 -22.70 -3.81 22.54
CA ALA A 430 -23.42 -5.05 22.85
C ALA A 430 -23.85 -5.87 21.60
N SER A 431 -23.87 -5.24 20.42
CA SER A 431 -24.44 -5.79 19.18
C SER A 431 -23.50 -5.68 17.97
N SER A 432 -22.42 -4.90 18.07
CA SER A 432 -21.49 -4.63 16.98
C SER A 432 -20.05 -4.54 17.46
N CYS A 433 -19.11 -4.84 16.57
CA CYS A 433 -17.69 -4.58 16.81
C CYS A 433 -16.94 -4.27 15.52
N VAL A 434 -15.96 -3.36 15.57
CA VAL A 434 -15.10 -3.01 14.43
C VAL A 434 -13.65 -2.99 14.87
N GLN A 435 -12.79 -3.70 14.15
CA GLN A 435 -11.33 -3.67 14.34
C GLN A 435 -10.65 -3.23 13.05
N LYS A 436 -9.73 -2.27 13.17
CA LYS A 436 -8.93 -1.80 12.04
C LYS A 436 -7.61 -2.58 11.95
N PHE A 437 -7.25 -2.90 10.71
CA PHE A 437 -6.01 -3.53 10.30
C PHE A 437 -5.29 -2.62 9.28
N GLN A 438 -4.06 -2.97 8.91
CA GLN A 438 -3.28 -2.19 7.94
C GLN A 438 -3.98 -2.05 6.58
N GLY A 439 -4.57 -3.14 6.08
CA GLY A 439 -5.20 -3.21 4.76
C GLY A 439 -6.73 -3.13 4.74
N GLY A 440 -7.36 -2.80 5.88
CA GLY A 440 -8.82 -2.70 5.95
C GLY A 440 -9.36 -2.82 7.37
N VAL A 441 -10.57 -3.36 7.49
CA VAL A 441 -11.25 -3.57 8.78
C VAL A 441 -11.90 -4.96 8.80
N VAL A 442 -12.09 -5.50 10.00
CA VAL A 442 -13.08 -6.54 10.24
C VAL A 442 -14.22 -5.91 11.01
N ALA A 443 -15.45 -6.14 10.58
CA ALA A 443 -16.64 -5.65 11.24
C ALA A 443 -17.60 -6.80 11.54
N TRP A 444 -18.10 -6.86 12.77
CA TRP A 444 -19.01 -7.88 13.27
C TRP A 444 -20.31 -7.26 13.75
N THR A 445 -21.42 -7.97 13.53
CA THR A 445 -22.67 -7.73 14.26
C THR A 445 -23.28 -9.05 14.74
N SER A 446 -24.14 -8.99 15.75
CA SER A 446 -24.88 -10.15 16.27
C SER A 446 -25.81 -10.81 15.24
N THR A 447 -26.16 -10.11 14.16
CA THR A 447 -27.08 -10.59 13.12
C THR A 447 -26.37 -11.06 11.85
N SER A 448 -25.32 -10.35 11.41
CA SER A 448 -24.60 -10.66 10.17
C SER A 448 -23.32 -11.47 10.37
N GLY A 449 -22.82 -11.62 11.59
CA GLY A 449 -21.51 -12.21 11.83
C GLY A 449 -20.37 -11.25 11.48
N ALA A 450 -19.15 -11.77 11.38
CA ALA A 450 -17.93 -10.98 11.15
C ALA A 450 -17.50 -11.06 9.69
N TRP A 451 -17.25 -9.91 9.08
CA TRP A 451 -16.81 -9.83 7.69
C TRP A 451 -15.61 -8.90 7.54
N PRO A 452 -14.58 -9.32 6.80
CA PRO A 452 -13.52 -8.43 6.38
C PRO A 452 -14.05 -7.45 5.32
N ILE A 453 -13.60 -6.20 5.41
CA ILE A 453 -13.80 -5.15 4.42
C ILE A 453 -12.40 -4.64 4.10
N ILE A 454 -11.98 -4.73 2.84
CA ILE A 454 -10.58 -4.55 2.46
C ILE A 454 -10.39 -3.37 1.51
N LEU A 455 -9.17 -2.82 1.51
CA LEU A 455 -8.70 -1.81 0.56
C LEU A 455 -9.68 -0.62 0.40
N GLY A 456 -9.92 -0.17 -0.84
CA GLY A 456 -10.75 1.01 -1.11
C GLY A 456 -12.19 0.88 -0.62
N ILE A 457 -12.76 -0.33 -0.54
CA ILE A 457 -14.10 -0.53 0.03
C ILE A 457 -14.10 -0.22 1.54
N ALA A 458 -13.03 -0.58 2.26
CA ALA A 458 -12.89 -0.29 3.68
C ALA A 458 -12.81 1.22 3.95
N ASP A 459 -12.04 1.94 3.14
CA ASP A 459 -11.92 3.39 3.24
C ASP A 459 -13.26 4.08 2.97
N THR A 460 -13.93 3.70 1.88
CA THR A 460 -15.26 4.23 1.53
C THR A 460 -16.30 3.91 2.60
N TRP A 461 -16.27 2.72 3.19
CA TRP A 461 -17.19 2.36 4.28
C TRP A 461 -16.95 3.21 5.54
N ASN A 462 -15.70 3.41 5.93
CA ASN A 462 -15.34 4.26 7.07
C ASN A 462 -15.77 5.71 6.84
N THR A 463 -15.51 6.27 5.66
CA THR A 463 -15.92 7.63 5.31
C THR A 463 -17.44 7.78 5.28
N ALA A 464 -18.15 6.81 4.70
CA ALA A 464 -19.61 6.81 4.67
C ALA A 464 -20.21 6.83 6.09
N ARG A 465 -19.66 6.01 7.01
CA ARG A 465 -20.09 6.01 8.41
C ARG A 465 -19.79 7.32 9.13
N ALA A 466 -18.61 7.91 8.91
CA ALA A 466 -18.25 9.21 9.49
C ALA A 466 -19.17 10.35 9.00
N GLN A 467 -19.70 10.23 7.78
CA GLN A 467 -20.64 11.18 7.17
C GLN A 467 -22.11 10.83 7.43
N SER A 468 -22.40 9.85 8.30
CA SER A 468 -23.76 9.39 8.60
C SER A 468 -24.56 8.92 7.38
N VAL A 469 -23.88 8.46 6.32
CA VAL A 469 -24.52 7.77 5.20
C VAL A 469 -25.08 6.44 5.71
N PRO A 470 -26.35 6.11 5.46
CA PRO A 470 -27.00 4.92 6.02
C PRO A 470 -26.60 3.63 5.29
N ILE A 471 -25.30 3.33 5.23
CA ILE A 471 -24.76 2.12 4.59
C ILE A 471 -24.84 0.89 5.52
N GLY A 472 -24.75 1.09 6.84
CA GLY A 472 -24.81 0.02 7.84
C GLY A 472 -23.57 -0.89 7.88
N PHE A 473 -23.69 -2.08 8.45
CA PHE A 473 -22.62 -3.08 8.55
C PHE A 473 -22.62 -4.08 7.39
N PRO A 474 -21.48 -4.75 7.10
CA PRO A 474 -21.39 -5.73 6.03
C PRO A 474 -22.28 -6.94 6.32
N LEU A 475 -22.88 -7.47 5.25
CA LEU A 475 -23.75 -8.66 5.27
C LEU A 475 -23.06 -9.91 4.72
N ALA A 476 -22.00 -9.74 3.94
CA ALA A 476 -21.29 -10.81 3.27
C ALA A 476 -19.85 -10.40 2.97
N LYS A 477 -19.04 -11.38 2.56
CA LYS A 477 -17.70 -11.14 2.00
C LYS A 477 -17.76 -10.34 0.71
N GLU A 478 -16.67 -9.65 0.41
CA GLU A 478 -16.46 -9.03 -0.90
C GLU A 478 -16.51 -10.06 -2.03
N VAL A 479 -17.12 -9.67 -3.15
CA VAL A 479 -17.24 -10.47 -4.37
C VAL A 479 -16.57 -9.70 -5.51
N CYS A 480 -15.53 -10.32 -6.08
CA CYS A 480 -14.74 -9.77 -7.18
C CYS A 480 -14.94 -10.58 -8.48
N GLY A 481 -14.48 -10.01 -9.59
CA GLY A 481 -14.62 -10.61 -10.93
C GLY A 481 -15.74 -10.00 -11.75
N LEU A 482 -16.22 -8.81 -11.35
CA LEU A 482 -17.12 -8.00 -12.17
C LEU A 482 -16.38 -7.42 -13.39
N ARG A 483 -17.13 -6.77 -14.28
CA ARG A 483 -16.63 -6.04 -15.45
C ARG A 483 -15.39 -5.18 -15.09
N ALA A 484 -14.36 -5.23 -15.95
CA ALA A 484 -13.13 -4.47 -15.75
C ALA A 484 -12.45 -4.71 -14.37
N SER A 485 -12.51 -5.94 -13.87
CA SER A 485 -11.93 -6.34 -12.58
C SER A 485 -12.54 -5.63 -11.37
N GLY A 486 -13.82 -5.26 -11.46
CA GLY A 486 -14.55 -4.68 -10.34
C GLY A 486 -14.88 -5.68 -9.24
N CYS A 487 -15.19 -5.13 -8.07
CA CYS A 487 -15.64 -5.86 -6.89
C CYS A 487 -16.83 -5.15 -6.24
N TYR A 488 -17.59 -5.86 -5.42
CA TYR A 488 -18.62 -5.27 -4.59
C TYR A 488 -18.71 -5.96 -3.23
N GLN A 489 -19.25 -5.25 -2.26
CA GLN A 489 -19.63 -5.85 -0.98
C GLN A 489 -21.01 -5.34 -0.55
N LEU A 490 -21.83 -6.26 -0.03
CA LEU A 490 -23.18 -5.97 0.42
C LEU A 490 -23.17 -5.52 1.88
N PHE A 491 -23.98 -4.50 2.16
CA PHE A 491 -24.18 -3.91 3.48
C PHE A 491 -25.68 -3.79 3.78
N GLN A 492 -26.03 -3.64 5.06
CA GLN A 492 -27.42 -3.55 5.51
C GLN A 492 -28.25 -2.48 4.78
N GLY A 493 -27.64 -1.34 4.46
CA GLY A 493 -28.32 -0.21 3.82
C GLY A 493 -27.97 0.00 2.34
N GLY A 494 -27.18 -0.89 1.73
CA GLY A 494 -26.82 -0.77 0.32
C GLY A 494 -25.61 -1.60 -0.10
N VAL A 495 -24.90 -1.12 -1.11
CA VAL A 495 -23.71 -1.78 -1.67
C VAL A 495 -22.58 -0.77 -1.78
N ILE A 496 -21.34 -1.24 -1.60
CA ILE A 496 -20.16 -0.48 -2.02
C ILE A 496 -19.59 -1.18 -3.25
N MET A 497 -19.50 -0.44 -4.35
CA MET A 497 -18.97 -0.91 -5.63
C MET A 497 -17.57 -0.36 -5.81
N PHE A 498 -16.63 -1.21 -6.24
CA PHE A 498 -15.28 -0.82 -6.61
C PHE A 498 -15.01 -1.19 -8.07
N SER A 499 -14.32 -0.30 -8.78
CA SER A 499 -13.59 -0.67 -10.00
C SER A 499 -12.21 0.00 -10.00
N PRO A 500 -11.20 -0.59 -10.67
CA PRO A 500 -9.89 0.05 -10.80
C PRO A 500 -9.94 1.45 -11.44
N ASN A 501 -10.90 1.69 -12.35
CA ASN A 501 -11.00 2.94 -13.10
C ASN A 501 -11.76 4.03 -12.34
N THR A 502 -12.74 3.65 -11.50
CA THR A 502 -13.61 4.61 -10.81
C THR A 502 -13.27 4.76 -9.32
N GLY A 503 -12.70 3.75 -8.67
CA GLY A 503 -12.57 3.68 -7.22
C GLY A 503 -13.81 3.07 -6.55
N ALA A 504 -13.91 3.20 -5.23
CA ALA A 504 -14.98 2.60 -4.43
C ALA A 504 -16.04 3.63 -4.00
N PHE A 505 -17.32 3.37 -4.28
CA PHE A 505 -18.43 4.28 -3.90
C PHE A 505 -19.64 3.54 -3.35
N THR A 506 -20.35 4.21 -2.44
CA THR A 506 -21.61 3.74 -1.87
C THR A 506 -22.77 3.94 -2.85
N LEU A 507 -23.69 2.97 -2.89
CA LEU A 507 -25.01 3.09 -3.51
C LEU A 507 -26.06 2.66 -2.49
N THR A 508 -26.97 3.56 -2.15
CA THR A 508 -28.01 3.35 -1.14
C THR A 508 -29.37 3.85 -1.62
N GLY A 509 -30.44 3.37 -0.99
CA GLY A 509 -31.82 3.85 -1.19
C GLY A 509 -32.25 3.93 -2.65
N ARG A 510 -32.93 5.03 -3.02
CA ARG A 510 -33.53 5.21 -4.37
C ARG A 510 -32.49 5.17 -5.50
N LEU A 511 -31.26 5.64 -5.25
CA LEU A 511 -30.18 5.61 -6.25
C LEU A 511 -29.76 4.17 -6.54
N LEU A 512 -29.63 3.35 -5.50
CA LEU A 512 -29.39 1.91 -5.66
C LEU A 512 -30.52 1.26 -6.45
N ASP A 513 -31.78 1.45 -6.06
CA ASP A 513 -32.94 0.86 -6.73
C ASP A 513 -32.99 1.20 -8.23
N TYR A 514 -32.70 2.46 -8.59
CA TYR A 514 -32.69 2.90 -9.98
C TYR A 514 -31.51 2.29 -10.75
N TRP A 515 -30.32 2.26 -10.14
CA TRP A 515 -29.13 1.69 -10.77
C TRP A 515 -29.29 0.18 -11.03
N GLN A 516 -29.90 -0.56 -10.10
CA GLN A 516 -30.24 -1.98 -10.27
C GLN A 516 -31.18 -2.19 -11.46
N LYS A 517 -32.28 -1.41 -11.54
CA LYS A 517 -33.22 -1.44 -12.68
C LYS A 517 -32.57 -1.04 -14.00
N SER A 518 -31.49 -0.29 -13.96
CA SER A 518 -30.73 0.15 -15.14
C SER A 518 -29.73 -0.89 -15.64
N GLY A 519 -29.64 -2.06 -15.00
CA GLY A 519 -28.75 -3.16 -15.40
C GLY A 519 -27.40 -3.19 -14.68
N PHE A 520 -27.29 -2.56 -13.49
CA PHE A 520 -26.06 -2.55 -12.68
C PHE A 520 -24.83 -2.00 -13.46
N GLU A 521 -23.63 -2.53 -13.21
CA GLU A 521 -22.37 -2.08 -13.80
C GLU A 521 -22.23 -2.40 -15.30
N ASN A 522 -23.04 -3.34 -15.80
CA ASN A 522 -23.14 -3.67 -17.22
C ASN A 522 -24.21 -2.83 -17.95
N GLY A 523 -25.01 -2.10 -17.17
CA GLY A 523 -26.16 -1.37 -17.63
C GLY A 523 -25.86 -0.07 -18.37
N SER A 524 -26.92 0.74 -18.50
CA SER A 524 -26.87 2.04 -19.17
C SER A 524 -26.06 3.09 -18.40
N LEU A 525 -25.81 2.87 -17.10
CA LEU A 525 -25.08 3.81 -16.24
C LEU A 525 -23.61 3.41 -16.00
N GLY A 526 -23.29 2.12 -15.93
CA GLY A 526 -21.95 1.65 -15.57
C GLY A 526 -21.64 1.77 -14.08
N TYR A 527 -20.36 1.85 -13.73
CA TYR A 527 -19.93 2.02 -12.34
C TYR A 527 -20.23 3.43 -11.79
N PRO A 528 -20.49 3.59 -10.49
CA PRO A 528 -20.50 4.91 -9.85
C PRO A 528 -19.11 5.56 -9.93
N THR A 529 -19.07 6.87 -10.14
CA THR A 529 -17.84 7.69 -10.25
C THR A 529 -17.75 8.76 -9.16
N SER A 530 -18.77 8.88 -8.32
CA SER A 530 -18.78 9.78 -7.16
C SER A 530 -19.60 9.19 -6.02
N SER A 531 -19.38 9.69 -4.80
CA SER A 531 -20.38 9.56 -3.73
C SER A 531 -21.64 10.33 -4.11
N ALA A 532 -22.79 9.91 -3.55
CA ALA A 532 -24.04 10.64 -3.71
C ALA A 532 -23.98 11.98 -2.97
N ASN A 533 -24.35 13.06 -3.65
CA ASN A 533 -24.54 14.37 -3.05
C ASN A 533 -26.04 14.59 -2.81
N CYS A 534 -26.48 14.35 -1.57
CA CYS A 534 -27.85 14.50 -1.14
C CYS A 534 -28.02 15.74 -0.25
N GLY A 535 -29.26 16.21 -0.09
CA GLY A 535 -29.56 17.45 0.63
C GLY A 535 -29.55 18.69 -0.28
N LEU A 536 -29.67 18.47 -1.58
CA LEU A 536 -29.87 19.53 -2.57
C LEU A 536 -31.25 20.18 -2.38
N THR A 537 -31.52 21.28 -3.11
CA THR A 537 -32.82 21.94 -3.14
C THR A 537 -33.96 20.95 -3.39
N ASP A 538 -35.09 21.11 -2.71
CA ASP A 538 -36.23 20.17 -2.76
C ASP A 538 -35.87 18.74 -2.30
N SER A 539 -34.98 18.65 -1.31
CA SER A 539 -34.43 17.39 -0.76
C SER A 539 -33.86 16.48 -1.83
N GLY A 540 -33.26 17.07 -2.86
CA GLY A 540 -32.72 16.33 -3.98
C GLY A 540 -31.44 15.58 -3.66
N CYS A 541 -31.16 14.60 -4.51
CA CYS A 541 -29.90 13.89 -4.49
C CYS A 541 -29.44 13.56 -5.91
N ILE A 542 -28.13 13.66 -6.13
CA ILE A 542 -27.47 13.32 -7.40
C ILE A 542 -26.28 12.41 -7.15
N GLN A 543 -26.04 11.46 -8.06
CA GLN A 543 -24.83 10.66 -8.10
C GLN A 543 -24.36 10.47 -9.54
N SER A 544 -23.05 10.57 -9.75
CA SER A 544 -22.44 10.38 -11.06
C SER A 544 -21.99 8.94 -11.26
N PHE A 545 -22.08 8.51 -12.51
CA PHE A 545 -21.71 7.19 -13.02
C PHE A 545 -20.88 7.35 -14.31
N GLU A 546 -20.29 6.26 -14.80
CA GLU A 546 -19.48 6.27 -16.03
C GLU A 546 -20.22 6.86 -17.23
N LYS A 547 -21.52 6.56 -17.37
CA LYS A 547 -22.33 6.89 -18.55
C LYS A 547 -23.43 7.92 -18.29
N GLY A 548 -23.41 8.59 -17.15
CA GLY A 548 -24.35 9.67 -16.84
C GLY A 548 -24.44 10.01 -15.37
N SER A 549 -25.43 10.82 -15.01
CA SER A 549 -25.75 11.12 -13.62
C SER A 549 -27.20 10.76 -13.33
N VAL A 550 -27.47 10.14 -12.18
CA VAL A 550 -28.82 9.86 -11.69
C VAL A 550 -29.18 10.91 -10.66
N VAL A 551 -30.36 11.50 -10.79
CA VAL A 551 -30.83 12.59 -9.95
C VAL A 551 -32.33 12.47 -9.67
N TYR A 552 -32.77 12.95 -8.51
CA TYR A 552 -34.17 13.11 -8.14
C TYR A 552 -34.37 14.22 -7.11
N SER A 553 -35.62 14.62 -6.90
CA SER A 553 -36.06 15.48 -5.78
C SER A 553 -37.37 14.95 -5.17
N ASN A 554 -37.96 15.67 -4.21
CA ASN A 554 -39.29 15.34 -3.70
C ASN A 554 -40.39 15.55 -4.74
N SER A 555 -40.26 16.60 -5.57
CA SER A 555 -41.24 16.97 -6.59
C SER A 555 -41.02 16.30 -7.95
N THR A 556 -39.90 15.62 -8.17
CA THR A 556 -39.56 15.01 -9.47
C THR A 556 -39.27 13.51 -9.37
N PRO A 557 -39.58 12.72 -10.41
CA PRO A 557 -39.19 11.32 -10.46
C PRO A 557 -37.67 11.17 -10.54
N ILE A 558 -37.17 10.01 -10.14
CA ILE A 558 -35.75 9.68 -10.35
C ILE A 558 -35.48 9.44 -11.83
N GLN A 559 -34.50 10.17 -12.37
CA GLN A 559 -34.12 10.12 -13.78
C GLN A 559 -32.60 10.14 -13.93
N SER A 560 -32.13 9.65 -15.07
CA SER A 560 -30.74 9.78 -15.48
C SER A 560 -30.59 10.80 -16.60
N VAL A 561 -29.48 11.53 -16.59
CA VAL A 561 -29.04 12.38 -17.70
C VAL A 561 -27.78 11.74 -18.27
N ALA A 562 -27.82 11.35 -19.54
CA ALA A 562 -26.73 10.63 -20.19
C ALA A 562 -25.45 11.49 -20.27
N ALA A 563 -24.30 10.87 -20.06
CA ALA A 563 -23.01 11.54 -20.17
C ALA A 563 -22.77 12.07 -21.60
N GLY A 564 -21.97 13.13 -21.69
CA GLY A 564 -21.70 13.88 -22.92
C GLY A 564 -22.56 15.13 -23.02
N ALA A 565 -22.91 15.52 -24.26
CA ALA A 565 -23.47 16.83 -24.56
C ALA A 565 -24.69 17.21 -23.71
N MET A 566 -25.60 16.27 -23.43
CA MET A 566 -26.79 16.54 -22.61
C MET A 566 -26.44 16.90 -21.17
N LEU A 567 -25.62 16.08 -20.51
CA LEU A 567 -25.18 16.34 -19.14
C LEU A 567 -24.33 17.63 -19.06
N ASP A 568 -23.48 17.88 -20.05
CA ASP A 568 -22.65 19.09 -20.10
C ASP A 568 -23.50 20.35 -20.28
N ALA A 569 -24.53 20.32 -21.14
CA ALA A 569 -25.45 21.43 -21.31
C ALA A 569 -26.31 21.68 -20.06
N TRP A 570 -26.72 20.62 -19.34
CA TRP A 570 -27.43 20.78 -18.07
C TRP A 570 -26.55 21.42 -17.00
N LYS A 571 -25.27 21.01 -16.91
CA LYS A 571 -24.26 21.65 -16.04
C LYS A 571 -24.07 23.12 -16.37
N LEU A 572 -23.88 23.47 -17.64
CA LEU A 572 -23.77 24.86 -18.09
C LEU A 572 -25.03 25.69 -17.81
N SER A 573 -26.19 25.04 -17.73
CA SER A 573 -27.47 25.67 -17.40
C SER A 573 -27.70 25.86 -15.90
N GLY A 574 -26.74 25.47 -15.04
CA GLY A 574 -26.83 25.58 -13.57
C GLY A 574 -27.45 24.36 -12.87
N MET A 575 -27.54 23.22 -13.56
CA MET A 575 -28.10 21.96 -13.03
C MET A 575 -29.48 22.13 -12.39
N GLU A 576 -29.70 21.60 -11.18
CA GLU A 576 -30.98 21.57 -10.48
C GLU A 576 -31.46 22.95 -9.99
N THR A 577 -30.53 23.87 -9.73
CA THR A 577 -30.84 25.25 -9.35
C THR A 577 -30.98 26.17 -10.56
N GLY A 578 -30.61 25.67 -11.74
CA GLY A 578 -30.52 26.39 -12.99
C GLY A 578 -31.85 26.70 -13.69
N SER A 579 -31.71 27.12 -14.95
CA SER A 579 -32.84 27.51 -15.81
C SER A 579 -33.76 26.36 -16.18
N LEU A 580 -33.25 25.12 -16.20
CA LEU A 580 -34.01 23.91 -16.51
C LEU A 580 -34.60 23.20 -15.28
N GLY A 581 -33.91 23.26 -14.14
CA GLY A 581 -34.27 22.50 -12.94
C GLY A 581 -33.95 21.00 -13.06
N TYR A 582 -34.65 20.17 -12.29
CA TYR A 582 -34.51 18.71 -12.29
C TYR A 582 -35.08 18.05 -13.57
N PRO A 583 -34.49 16.95 -14.07
CA PRO A 583 -35.06 16.16 -15.14
C PRO A 583 -36.36 15.48 -14.69
N VAL A 584 -37.35 15.40 -15.58
CA VAL A 584 -38.67 14.81 -15.30
C VAL A 584 -39.00 13.62 -16.22
N SER A 585 -38.19 13.39 -17.25
CA SER A 585 -38.30 12.23 -18.15
C SER A 585 -36.96 11.55 -18.36
N ALA A 586 -36.98 10.33 -18.89
CA ALA A 586 -35.82 9.75 -19.55
C ALA A 586 -35.48 10.52 -20.83
N GLN A 587 -34.24 10.41 -21.31
CA GLN A 587 -33.85 10.90 -22.62
C GLN A 587 -34.48 10.06 -23.72
N ILE A 588 -35.03 10.71 -24.74
CA ILE A 588 -35.62 10.09 -25.93
C ILE A 588 -34.78 10.48 -27.14
N CYS A 589 -34.32 9.50 -27.90
CA CYS A 589 -33.52 9.68 -29.11
C CYS A 589 -34.26 9.13 -30.35
N GLY A 590 -33.78 9.48 -31.53
CA GLY A 590 -34.40 9.11 -32.81
C GLY A 590 -35.25 10.23 -33.42
N LEU A 591 -35.02 11.46 -32.98
CA LEU A 591 -35.63 12.65 -33.60
C LEU A 591 -34.93 12.93 -34.95
N LYS A 592 -35.52 13.83 -35.73
CA LYS A 592 -35.00 14.30 -37.02
C LYS A 592 -33.50 14.60 -36.95
N ASP A 593 -32.75 14.26 -38.00
CA ASP A 593 -31.30 14.50 -38.09
C ASP A 593 -30.47 13.86 -36.95
N GLY A 594 -30.95 12.75 -36.38
CA GLY A 594 -30.26 12.00 -35.33
C GLY A 594 -30.33 12.65 -33.95
N GLY A 595 -31.31 13.52 -33.72
CA GLY A 595 -31.43 14.25 -32.46
C GLY A 595 -32.04 13.45 -31.32
N CYS A 596 -31.95 14.06 -30.14
CA CYS A 596 -32.52 13.57 -28.89
C CYS A 596 -33.12 14.73 -28.10
N PHE A 597 -34.02 14.43 -27.18
CA PHE A 597 -34.44 15.41 -26.17
C PHE A 597 -34.63 14.77 -24.80
N GLN A 598 -34.61 15.60 -23.77
CA GLN A 598 -35.00 15.22 -22.41
C GLN A 598 -35.77 16.35 -21.76
N MET A 599 -36.85 16.01 -21.06
CA MET A 599 -37.69 16.99 -20.36
C MET A 599 -37.13 17.27 -18.96
N PHE A 600 -37.19 18.54 -18.58
CA PHE A 600 -36.84 19.07 -17.28
C PHE A 600 -38.03 19.87 -16.72
N ALA A 601 -38.03 20.13 -15.41
CA ALA A 601 -39.14 20.79 -14.73
C ALA A 601 -39.53 22.15 -15.34
N LYS A 602 -38.56 22.87 -15.93
CA LYS A 602 -38.76 24.21 -16.53
C LYS A 602 -38.51 24.26 -18.04
N GLY A 603 -38.42 23.12 -18.73
CA GLY A 603 -38.17 23.10 -20.17
C GLY A 603 -37.69 21.75 -20.68
N ALA A 604 -36.86 21.76 -21.72
CA ALA A 604 -36.21 20.58 -22.27
C ALA A 604 -34.77 20.90 -22.70
N LEU A 605 -33.90 19.90 -22.68
CA LEU A 605 -32.69 19.92 -23.51
C LEU A 605 -32.98 19.27 -24.85
N MET A 606 -32.59 19.94 -25.92
CA MET A 606 -32.70 19.45 -27.30
C MET A 606 -31.30 19.26 -27.86
N TYR A 607 -31.00 18.09 -28.38
CA TYR A 607 -29.71 17.75 -28.98
C TYR A 607 -29.85 17.46 -30.46
N SER A 608 -28.92 17.98 -31.25
CA SER A 608 -28.61 17.46 -32.59
C SER A 608 -27.09 17.43 -32.80
N PRO A 609 -26.59 16.59 -33.73
CA PRO A 609 -25.18 16.61 -34.10
C PRO A 609 -24.69 17.99 -34.57
N ALA A 610 -25.56 18.80 -35.17
CA ALA A 610 -25.21 20.10 -35.72
C ALA A 610 -25.17 21.24 -34.69
N THR A 611 -26.02 21.19 -33.66
CA THR A 611 -26.16 22.29 -32.66
C THR A 611 -25.63 21.95 -31.27
N GLY A 612 -25.27 20.69 -31.04
CA GLY A 612 -25.05 20.19 -29.68
C GLY A 612 -26.34 20.17 -28.87
N ALA A 613 -26.22 20.06 -27.55
CA ALA A 613 -27.38 20.12 -26.65
C ALA A 613 -27.65 21.56 -26.23
N GLN A 614 -28.87 22.05 -26.48
CA GLN A 614 -29.29 23.42 -26.22
C GLN A 614 -30.59 23.43 -25.39
N PRO A 615 -30.73 24.36 -24.42
CA PRO A 615 -31.92 24.44 -23.59
C PRO A 615 -33.07 25.10 -24.36
N SER A 616 -34.25 24.49 -24.30
CA SER A 616 -35.52 25.07 -24.73
C SER A 616 -36.39 25.28 -23.50
N ILE A 617 -36.35 26.49 -22.95
CA ILE A 617 -37.00 26.86 -21.69
C ILE A 617 -38.48 27.14 -21.91
N ASN A 618 -39.34 26.77 -20.95
CA ASN A 618 -40.76 27.08 -20.98
C ASN A 618 -41.01 28.59 -21.07
N GLY A 619 -41.87 29.01 -21.99
CA GLY A 619 -42.21 30.41 -22.22
C GLY A 619 -42.43 30.73 -23.69
N PRO A 620 -42.69 32.01 -24.04
CA PRO A 620 -43.21 32.40 -25.35
C PRO A 620 -42.35 31.98 -26.54
N ILE A 621 -41.02 31.96 -26.39
CA ILE A 621 -40.09 31.51 -27.43
C ILE A 621 -40.33 30.03 -27.77
N ARG A 622 -40.39 29.18 -26.75
CA ARG A 622 -40.64 27.74 -26.92
C ARG A 622 -42.06 27.49 -27.41
N ASP A 623 -43.05 28.24 -26.92
CA ASP A 623 -44.43 28.11 -27.35
C ASP A 623 -44.59 28.39 -28.85
N LEU A 624 -43.92 29.42 -29.37
CA LEU A 624 -43.90 29.70 -30.81
C LEU A 624 -43.17 28.60 -31.59
N TRP A 625 -42.03 28.14 -31.09
CA TRP A 625 -41.28 27.05 -31.73
C TRP A 625 -42.10 25.75 -31.79
N GLN A 626 -42.84 25.44 -30.72
CA GLN A 626 -43.80 24.33 -30.66
C GLN A 626 -44.90 24.46 -31.71
N GLN A 627 -45.52 25.64 -31.82
CA GLN A 627 -46.54 25.92 -32.85
C GLN A 627 -45.99 25.76 -34.27
N GLY A 628 -44.70 26.05 -34.46
CA GLY A 628 -43.98 25.87 -35.74
C GLY A 628 -43.57 24.43 -36.05
N GLY A 629 -43.89 23.45 -35.20
CA GLY A 629 -43.55 22.03 -35.40
C GLY A 629 -42.20 21.62 -34.81
N PHE A 630 -41.70 22.34 -33.80
CA PHE A 630 -40.42 22.06 -33.13
C PHE A 630 -39.24 21.88 -34.11
N GLU A 631 -38.39 20.88 -33.87
CA GLU A 631 -37.21 20.57 -34.69
C GLU A 631 -37.56 20.10 -36.11
N SER A 632 -38.78 19.60 -36.28
CA SER A 632 -39.32 19.21 -37.57
C SER A 632 -39.77 20.41 -38.42
N GLY A 633 -39.98 21.57 -37.79
CA GLY A 633 -40.35 22.84 -38.42
C GLY A 633 -39.23 23.55 -39.18
N ARG A 634 -39.55 24.72 -39.75
CA ARG A 634 -38.62 25.55 -40.56
C ARG A 634 -37.42 26.09 -39.77
N LEU A 635 -37.56 26.24 -38.45
CA LEU A 635 -36.50 26.73 -37.58
C LEU A 635 -35.47 25.63 -37.24
N GLY A 636 -35.86 24.35 -37.27
CA GLY A 636 -34.98 23.26 -36.84
C GLY A 636 -34.70 23.29 -35.34
N TYR A 637 -33.56 22.70 -34.94
CA TYR A 637 -33.13 22.63 -33.55
C TYR A 637 -32.69 24.01 -33.00
N PRO A 638 -32.84 24.25 -31.69
CA PRO A 638 -32.20 25.38 -31.03
C PRO A 638 -30.68 25.31 -31.20
N ALA A 639 -30.07 26.47 -31.43
CA ALA A 639 -28.64 26.65 -31.67
C ALA A 639 -27.95 27.55 -30.62
N SER A 640 -28.71 28.06 -29.65
CA SER A 640 -28.20 28.79 -28.49
C SER A 640 -29.10 28.57 -27.27
N SER A 641 -28.65 29.02 -26.10
CA SER A 641 -29.56 29.28 -24.97
C SER A 641 -30.48 30.48 -25.27
N VAL A 642 -31.52 30.64 -24.44
CA VAL A 642 -32.31 31.88 -24.43
C VAL A 642 -31.46 32.98 -23.79
N LEU A 643 -31.19 34.03 -24.57
CA LEU A 643 -30.41 35.19 -24.15
C LEU A 643 -31.35 36.38 -23.95
N CYS A 644 -31.39 36.88 -22.72
CA CYS A 644 -32.20 38.02 -22.31
C CYS A 644 -31.31 39.20 -21.94
N GLY A 645 -31.90 40.39 -21.82
CA GLY A 645 -31.20 41.64 -21.52
C GLY A 645 -31.02 42.55 -22.74
N LEU A 646 -31.69 42.24 -23.85
CA LEU A 646 -31.83 43.17 -24.96
C LEU A 646 -32.69 44.37 -24.56
N ARG A 647 -32.64 45.43 -25.37
CA ARG A 647 -33.46 46.65 -25.21
C ARG A 647 -34.93 46.31 -24.94
N ASN A 648 -35.61 47.06 -24.07
CA ASN A 648 -37.02 46.86 -23.71
C ASN A 648 -37.30 45.46 -23.14
N SER A 649 -36.37 44.94 -22.32
CA SER A 649 -36.44 43.61 -21.71
C SER A 649 -36.59 42.49 -22.73
N GLY A 650 -35.91 42.61 -23.87
CA GLY A 650 -35.99 41.63 -24.93
C GLY A 650 -35.17 40.39 -24.66
N CYS A 651 -35.65 39.29 -25.24
CA CYS A 651 -35.01 37.99 -25.22
C CYS A 651 -35.02 37.39 -26.62
N PHE A 652 -34.03 36.58 -26.94
CA PHE A 652 -33.99 35.81 -28.17
C PHE A 652 -33.38 34.44 -27.98
N GLN A 653 -33.63 33.57 -28.94
CA GLN A 653 -32.95 32.30 -29.09
C GLN A 653 -32.68 32.03 -30.56
N ASN A 654 -31.46 31.62 -30.87
CA ASN A 654 -31.10 31.19 -32.20
C ASN A 654 -31.48 29.73 -32.43
N TYR A 655 -31.86 29.43 -33.65
CA TYR A 655 -32.19 28.13 -34.19
C TYR A 655 -31.40 27.91 -35.49
N GLN A 656 -31.33 26.68 -35.97
CA GLN A 656 -30.63 26.38 -37.23
C GLN A 656 -31.14 27.22 -38.41
N GLY A 657 -32.45 27.41 -38.49
CA GLY A 657 -33.14 28.10 -39.59
C GLY A 657 -33.52 29.55 -39.29
N GLY A 658 -33.12 30.15 -38.16
CA GLY A 658 -33.53 31.52 -37.83
C GLY A 658 -33.34 31.90 -36.37
N THR A 659 -34.04 32.95 -35.95
CA THR A 659 -34.04 33.45 -34.57
C THR A 659 -35.49 33.68 -34.15
N ILE A 660 -35.88 33.24 -32.94
CA ILE A 660 -37.12 33.72 -32.32
C ILE A 660 -36.75 34.78 -31.30
N MET A 661 -37.44 35.91 -31.32
CA MET A 661 -37.23 36.98 -30.34
C MET A 661 -38.54 37.65 -29.93
N LEU A 662 -38.51 38.30 -28.77
CA LEU A 662 -39.58 39.13 -28.21
C LEU A 662 -39.01 40.28 -27.39
N SER A 663 -39.87 41.23 -27.06
CA SER A 663 -39.65 42.33 -26.12
C SER A 663 -40.85 42.48 -25.18
N ALA A 664 -40.77 43.36 -24.18
CA ALA A 664 -41.92 43.66 -23.32
C ALA A 664 -43.15 44.19 -24.10
N GLY A 665 -42.95 44.74 -25.30
CA GLY A 665 -44.00 45.30 -26.16
C GLY A 665 -44.41 44.41 -27.33
N THR A 666 -43.81 43.23 -27.51
CA THR A 666 -44.05 42.37 -28.68
C THR A 666 -44.28 40.91 -28.27
N SER A 667 -45.09 40.19 -29.05
CA SER A 667 -45.16 38.74 -28.95
C SER A 667 -43.88 38.10 -29.52
N ALA A 668 -43.61 36.84 -29.16
CA ALA A 668 -42.55 36.08 -29.79
C ALA A 668 -42.81 35.94 -31.29
N ASN A 669 -41.82 36.33 -32.09
CA ASN A 669 -41.88 36.21 -33.55
C ASN A 669 -40.57 35.63 -34.09
N ALA A 670 -40.70 34.82 -35.15
CA ALA A 670 -39.58 34.18 -35.81
C ALA A 670 -39.06 35.04 -36.98
N LEU A 671 -37.76 35.28 -37.00
CA LEU A 671 -36.99 35.81 -38.13
C LEU A 671 -36.22 34.66 -38.77
N LEU A 672 -36.75 34.15 -39.88
CA LEU A 672 -36.11 33.05 -40.61
C LEU A 672 -34.84 33.54 -41.30
N MET A 673 -33.84 32.66 -41.42
CA MET A 673 -32.65 32.94 -42.22
C MET A 673 -33.06 33.23 -43.67
N GLY A 674 -32.54 34.33 -44.21
CA GLY A 674 -32.85 34.78 -45.57
C GLY A 674 -32.90 36.31 -45.70
N PRO A 675 -33.29 36.80 -46.90
CA PRO A 675 -33.13 38.21 -47.27
C PRO A 675 -33.84 39.21 -46.34
N ILE A 676 -35.03 38.86 -45.81
CA ILE A 676 -35.77 39.72 -44.88
C ILE A 676 -34.99 39.92 -43.58
N ARG A 677 -34.46 38.84 -43.00
CA ARG A 677 -33.62 38.91 -41.80
C ARG A 677 -32.34 39.66 -42.10
N ASP A 678 -31.71 39.45 -43.26
CA ASP A 678 -30.48 40.16 -43.64
C ASP A 678 -30.70 41.67 -43.76
N ALA A 679 -31.85 42.10 -44.30
CA ALA A 679 -32.22 43.51 -44.34
C ALA A 679 -32.46 44.08 -42.93
N TRP A 680 -33.12 43.32 -42.06
CA TRP A 680 -33.31 43.71 -40.66
C TRP A 680 -31.97 43.83 -39.89
N VAL A 681 -31.06 42.88 -40.08
CA VAL A 681 -29.69 42.93 -39.54
C VAL A 681 -28.97 44.19 -40.02
N LYS A 682 -29.02 44.49 -41.33
CA LYS A 682 -28.44 45.70 -41.92
C LYS A 682 -29.06 47.00 -41.39
N SER A 683 -30.31 46.95 -40.92
CA SER A 683 -31.00 48.11 -40.32
C SER A 683 -30.56 48.42 -38.88
N GLY A 684 -29.69 47.59 -38.29
CA GLY A 684 -29.19 47.75 -36.92
C GLY A 684 -29.86 46.85 -35.88
N PHE A 685 -30.38 45.69 -36.29
CA PHE A 685 -31.10 44.73 -35.42
C PHE A 685 -32.27 45.38 -34.65
N GLU A 686 -32.60 44.91 -33.45
CA GLU A 686 -33.68 45.44 -32.61
C GLU A 686 -33.42 46.88 -32.11
N GLY A 687 -32.16 47.31 -32.09
CA GLY A 687 -31.77 48.69 -31.80
C GLY A 687 -31.98 49.65 -32.97
N GLY A 688 -32.17 49.10 -34.18
CA GLY A 688 -32.14 49.81 -35.45
C GLY A 688 -33.41 50.58 -35.82
N THR A 689 -33.50 50.93 -37.10
CA THR A 689 -34.62 51.71 -37.65
C THR A 689 -35.92 50.92 -37.73
N LEU A 690 -35.86 49.58 -37.77
CA LEU A 690 -37.05 48.71 -37.80
C LEU A 690 -37.55 48.28 -36.41
N GLY A 691 -36.66 48.07 -35.44
CA GLY A 691 -37.03 47.54 -34.12
C GLY A 691 -37.29 46.04 -34.09
N TYR A 692 -38.06 45.54 -33.12
CA TYR A 692 -38.40 44.12 -32.99
C TYR A 692 -39.39 43.65 -34.08
N PRO A 693 -39.37 42.37 -34.50
CA PRO A 693 -40.41 41.81 -35.35
C PRO A 693 -41.75 41.74 -34.60
N THR A 694 -42.84 42.10 -35.28
CA THR A 694 -44.21 42.12 -34.73
C THR A 694 -45.14 41.11 -35.40
N SER A 695 -44.68 40.45 -36.47
CA SER A 695 -45.40 39.37 -37.14
C SER A 695 -44.46 38.24 -37.54
N ALA A 696 -45.03 37.08 -37.88
CA ALA A 696 -44.34 36.08 -38.68
C ALA A 696 -44.04 36.62 -40.09
N GLN A 697 -43.06 36.02 -40.77
CA GLN A 697 -42.85 36.23 -42.21
C GLN A 697 -43.99 35.59 -42.99
N ILE A 698 -44.70 36.39 -43.79
CA ILE A 698 -45.79 35.95 -44.67
C ILE A 698 -45.26 35.93 -46.09
N CYS A 699 -45.45 34.81 -46.79
CA CYS A 699 -45.03 34.59 -48.17
C CYS A 699 -46.22 34.18 -49.04
N GLY A 700 -46.04 34.24 -50.36
CA GLY A 700 -47.10 33.96 -51.33
C GLY A 700 -47.76 35.23 -51.88
N LEU A 701 -47.10 36.38 -51.72
CA LEU A 701 -47.46 37.60 -52.43
C LEU A 701 -47.18 37.45 -53.94
N ARG A 702 -47.55 38.48 -54.72
CA ARG A 702 -47.30 38.56 -56.16
C ARG A 702 -45.88 38.10 -56.52
N ASN A 703 -45.76 37.24 -57.54
CA ASN A 703 -44.47 36.70 -58.00
C ASN A 703 -43.64 36.00 -56.89
N GLY A 704 -44.29 35.45 -55.87
CA GLY A 704 -43.64 34.72 -54.78
C GLY A 704 -43.03 35.61 -53.70
N GLY A 705 -43.38 36.90 -53.66
CA GLY A 705 -42.85 37.80 -52.65
C GLY A 705 -43.26 37.45 -51.22
N CYS A 706 -42.54 38.04 -50.27
CA CYS A 706 -42.75 37.88 -48.84
C CYS A 706 -42.69 39.23 -48.13
N PHE A 707 -43.24 39.30 -46.93
CA PHE A 707 -43.05 40.45 -46.06
C PHE A 707 -43.01 40.04 -44.58
N GLN A 708 -42.47 40.94 -43.76
CA GLN A 708 -42.55 40.82 -42.32
C GLN A 708 -42.67 42.21 -41.68
N ASN A 709 -43.54 42.32 -40.69
CA ASN A 709 -43.73 43.55 -39.93
C ASN A 709 -42.80 43.63 -38.74
N PHE A 710 -42.39 44.86 -38.44
CA PHE A 710 -41.54 45.25 -37.32
C PHE A 710 -42.20 46.43 -36.59
N GLU A 711 -41.72 46.75 -35.40
CA GLU A 711 -42.26 47.83 -34.56
C GLU A 711 -42.35 49.18 -35.31
N LYS A 712 -41.38 49.46 -36.18
CA LYS A 712 -41.25 50.76 -36.87
C LYS A 712 -41.23 50.65 -38.40
N GLY A 713 -41.74 49.56 -38.95
CA GLY A 713 -41.71 49.37 -40.40
C GLY A 713 -42.08 47.98 -40.87
N THR A 714 -41.89 47.76 -42.16
CA THR A 714 -42.13 46.47 -42.81
C THR A 714 -40.96 46.21 -43.74
N VAL A 715 -40.45 44.98 -43.79
CA VAL A 715 -39.52 44.58 -44.84
C VAL A 715 -40.30 43.82 -45.90
N MET A 716 -40.27 44.32 -47.12
CA MET A 716 -40.85 43.67 -48.30
C MET A 716 -39.75 42.98 -49.09
N TRP A 717 -40.00 41.77 -49.57
CA TRP A 717 -39.06 41.03 -50.42
C TRP A 717 -39.75 40.52 -51.68
N SER A 718 -39.05 40.65 -52.81
CA SER A 718 -39.33 39.93 -54.03
C SER A 718 -38.03 39.44 -54.65
N GLN A 719 -38.11 38.44 -55.53
CA GLN A 719 -36.94 37.95 -56.27
C GLN A 719 -36.29 39.05 -57.13
N ALA A 720 -37.10 39.99 -57.66
CA ALA A 720 -36.63 41.03 -58.57
C ALA A 720 -35.99 42.22 -57.83
N THR A 721 -36.57 42.61 -56.67
CA THR A 721 -36.19 43.85 -55.98
C THR A 721 -35.34 43.63 -54.73
N GLY A 722 -35.17 42.38 -54.29
CA GLY A 722 -34.51 42.07 -53.01
C GLY A 722 -35.35 42.50 -51.80
N ALA A 723 -34.75 42.49 -50.61
CA ALA A 723 -35.43 42.84 -49.36
C ALA A 723 -35.26 44.34 -49.08
N GLN A 724 -36.37 45.07 -49.10
CA GLN A 724 -36.40 46.51 -48.94
C GLN A 724 -37.14 46.90 -47.65
N PRO A 725 -36.47 47.58 -46.69
CA PRO A 725 -37.09 48.06 -45.47
C PRO A 725 -37.88 49.36 -45.71
N MET A 726 -39.16 49.31 -45.39
CA MET A 726 -40.10 50.42 -45.42
C MET A 726 -40.30 50.97 -44.01
N THR A 727 -39.67 52.10 -43.67
CA THR A 727 -39.69 52.69 -42.31
C THR A 727 -40.55 53.94 -42.18
N SER A 728 -41.17 54.41 -43.28
CA SER A 728 -42.08 55.56 -43.26
C SER A 728 -43.54 55.11 -43.33
N ASP A 729 -44.28 55.24 -42.22
CA ASP A 729 -45.71 54.93 -42.17
C ASP A 729 -46.53 55.71 -43.22
N PRO A 730 -46.30 57.02 -43.46
CA PRO A 730 -47.02 57.74 -44.52
C PRO A 730 -46.76 57.19 -45.92
N ILE A 731 -45.52 56.83 -46.25
CA ILE A 731 -45.16 56.25 -47.55
C ILE A 731 -45.86 54.90 -47.72
N ARG A 732 -45.78 54.03 -46.71
CA ARG A 732 -46.43 52.71 -46.72
C ARG A 732 -47.95 52.82 -46.84
N ALA A 733 -48.57 53.78 -46.13
CA ALA A 733 -50.01 54.03 -46.23
C ALA A 733 -50.42 54.47 -47.64
N ARG A 734 -49.63 55.35 -48.28
CA ARG A 734 -49.88 55.77 -49.66
C ARG A 734 -49.72 54.63 -50.65
N TRP A 735 -48.70 53.80 -50.48
CA TRP A 735 -48.51 52.60 -51.28
C TRP A 735 -49.68 51.61 -51.13
N GLY A 736 -50.19 51.44 -49.91
CA GLY A 736 -51.41 50.66 -49.65
C GLY A 736 -52.63 51.18 -50.41
N GLN A 737 -52.83 52.50 -50.48
CA GLN A 737 -53.90 53.12 -51.28
C GLN A 737 -53.73 52.88 -52.79
N SER A 738 -52.50 52.61 -53.26
CA SER A 738 -52.23 52.25 -54.66
C SER A 738 -52.42 50.77 -54.97
N GLY A 739 -52.74 49.94 -53.97
CA GLY A 739 -52.91 48.48 -54.10
C GLY A 739 -51.69 47.64 -53.70
N PHE A 740 -50.75 48.20 -52.93
CA PHE A 740 -49.50 47.55 -52.54
C PHE A 740 -48.72 46.98 -53.75
N GLU A 741 -48.10 45.81 -53.62
CA GLU A 741 -47.28 45.17 -54.64
C GLU A 741 -48.08 44.72 -55.87
N SER A 742 -49.39 44.54 -55.70
CA SER A 742 -50.33 44.24 -56.78
C SER A 742 -50.86 45.50 -57.46
N GLY A 743 -50.53 46.67 -56.93
CA GLY A 743 -50.94 47.98 -57.38
C GLY A 743 -50.11 48.56 -58.51
N SER A 744 -50.40 49.82 -58.86
CA SER A 744 -49.74 50.53 -59.98
C SER A 744 -48.25 50.77 -59.75
N LEU A 745 -47.78 50.82 -58.50
CA LEU A 745 -46.37 51.08 -58.17
C LEU A 745 -45.50 49.81 -58.13
N GLY A 746 -46.08 48.63 -57.89
CA GLY A 746 -45.32 47.39 -57.72
C GLY A 746 -44.55 47.30 -56.39
N TYR A 747 -43.53 46.45 -56.33
CA TYR A 747 -42.68 46.29 -55.14
C TYR A 747 -41.76 47.50 -54.91
N PRO A 748 -41.37 47.80 -53.65
CA PRO A 748 -40.28 48.72 -53.38
C PRO A 748 -38.96 48.19 -53.96
N THR A 749 -38.13 49.09 -54.48
CA THR A 749 -36.80 48.84 -55.07
C THR A 749 -35.66 49.48 -54.29
N SER A 750 -35.97 50.29 -53.27
CA SER A 750 -35.01 50.86 -52.33
C SER A 750 -35.55 50.79 -50.90
N ALA A 751 -34.66 50.91 -49.91
CA ALA A 751 -35.05 51.27 -48.55
C ALA A 751 -35.70 52.67 -48.53
N THR A 752 -36.53 52.95 -47.53
CA THR A 752 -36.96 54.32 -47.24
C THR A 752 -35.73 55.19 -46.91
N ILE A 753 -35.56 56.30 -47.63
CA ILE A 753 -34.52 57.29 -47.36
C ILE A 753 -35.18 58.54 -46.76
N CYS A 754 -34.84 58.85 -45.52
CA CYS A 754 -35.33 60.02 -44.78
C CYS A 754 -34.18 61.00 -44.48
N GLY A 755 -34.55 62.23 -44.07
CA GLY A 755 -33.58 63.30 -43.83
C GLY A 755 -33.43 64.25 -45.04
N LEU A 756 -34.36 64.17 -45.99
CA LEU A 756 -34.48 65.16 -47.06
C LEU A 756 -34.90 66.52 -46.48
N ARG A 757 -34.86 67.56 -47.32
CA ARG A 757 -35.23 68.94 -46.98
C ARG A 757 -36.51 69.00 -46.14
N ASN A 758 -36.51 69.76 -45.04
CA ASN A 758 -37.66 69.92 -44.14
C ASN A 758 -38.20 68.59 -43.55
N GLY A 759 -37.33 67.58 -43.38
CA GLY A 759 -37.67 66.30 -42.76
C GLY A 759 -38.40 65.32 -43.68
N GLY A 760 -38.31 65.50 -45.00
CA GLY A 760 -38.95 64.60 -45.96
C GLY A 760 -38.27 63.24 -46.08
N CYS A 761 -39.01 62.32 -46.71
CA CYS A 761 -38.56 60.97 -47.02
C CYS A 761 -38.98 60.59 -48.44
N PHE A 762 -38.29 59.65 -49.06
CA PHE A 762 -38.73 59.01 -50.28
C PHE A 762 -38.43 57.52 -50.29
N GLU A 763 -39.13 56.80 -51.16
CA GLU A 763 -38.86 55.40 -51.44
C GLU A 763 -39.18 55.10 -52.91
N ASN A 764 -38.30 54.34 -53.56
CA ASN A 764 -38.48 53.92 -54.94
C ASN A 764 -39.23 52.59 -55.00
N PHE A 765 -40.04 52.46 -56.04
CA PHE A 765 -40.84 51.30 -56.40
C PHE A 765 -40.55 50.93 -57.86
N GLU A 766 -40.97 49.74 -58.28
CA GLU A 766 -40.77 49.25 -59.66
C GLU A 766 -41.27 50.25 -60.71
N ASN A 767 -42.41 50.91 -60.46
CA ASN A 767 -43.06 51.81 -61.41
C ASN A 767 -43.20 53.26 -60.91
N GLY A 768 -42.37 53.70 -59.95
CA GLY A 768 -42.34 55.09 -59.51
C GLY A 768 -41.70 55.32 -58.16
N THR A 769 -41.88 56.51 -57.60
CA THR A 769 -41.34 56.91 -56.30
C THR A 769 -42.46 57.47 -55.45
N ILE A 770 -42.54 57.14 -54.17
CA ILE A 770 -43.40 57.89 -53.24
C ILE A 770 -42.51 58.83 -52.44
N MET A 771 -42.91 60.10 -52.37
CA MET A 771 -42.26 61.11 -51.55
C MET A 771 -43.21 61.61 -50.49
N TRP A 772 -42.69 61.87 -49.30
CA TRP A 772 -43.43 62.40 -48.17
C TRP A 772 -42.70 63.60 -47.57
N SER A 773 -43.48 64.60 -47.15
CA SER A 773 -43.03 65.62 -46.22
C SER A 773 -44.16 65.94 -45.22
N PRO A 774 -43.84 66.52 -44.05
CA PRO A 774 -44.85 66.91 -43.06
C PRO A 774 -45.95 67.82 -43.60
N THR A 775 -45.64 68.65 -44.61
CA THR A 775 -46.59 69.64 -45.17
C THR A 775 -47.31 69.16 -46.43
N SER A 776 -46.74 68.21 -47.18
CA SER A 776 -47.32 67.75 -48.46
C SER A 776 -48.05 66.41 -48.37
N GLY A 777 -47.84 65.66 -47.29
CA GLY A 777 -48.26 64.26 -47.21
C GLY A 777 -47.48 63.37 -48.21
N ALA A 778 -47.87 62.10 -48.30
CA ALA A 778 -47.19 61.12 -49.15
C ALA A 778 -47.84 61.10 -50.53
N GLN A 779 -47.07 61.39 -51.58
CA GLN A 779 -47.54 61.47 -52.94
C GLN A 779 -46.70 60.60 -53.87
N ALA A 780 -47.36 59.95 -54.82
CA ALA A 780 -46.70 59.14 -55.83
C ALA A 780 -46.20 60.04 -56.97
N MET A 781 -44.98 59.78 -57.40
CA MET A 781 -44.30 60.38 -58.54
C MET A 781 -44.07 59.29 -59.58
N VAL A 782 -44.71 59.42 -60.74
CA VAL A 782 -44.61 58.44 -61.82
C VAL A 782 -43.45 58.84 -62.75
N PRO A 783 -42.61 57.90 -63.21
CA PRO A 783 -41.56 58.21 -64.17
C PRO A 783 -42.15 58.77 -65.46
N GLY A 784 -41.62 59.90 -65.93
CA GLY A 784 -42.15 60.55 -67.13
C GLY A 784 -41.80 62.03 -67.22
N PRO A 785 -42.39 62.75 -68.18
CA PRO A 785 -42.02 64.14 -68.47
C PRO A 785 -42.17 65.09 -67.28
N ILE A 786 -43.21 64.91 -66.44
CA ILE A 786 -43.42 65.71 -65.22
C ILE A 786 -42.29 65.48 -64.21
N GLN A 787 -41.96 64.22 -63.91
CA GLN A 787 -40.86 63.89 -63.00
C GLN A 787 -39.51 64.38 -63.54
N GLN A 788 -39.24 64.24 -64.84
CA GLN A 788 -38.00 64.72 -65.46
C GLN A 788 -37.86 66.25 -65.38
N ALA A 789 -38.95 66.99 -65.60
CA ALA A 789 -38.94 68.43 -65.46
C ALA A 789 -38.75 68.88 -64.00
N TRP A 790 -39.40 68.19 -63.06
CA TRP A 790 -39.19 68.43 -61.63
C TRP A 790 -37.76 68.11 -61.18
N ALA A 791 -37.21 66.99 -61.63
CA ALA A 791 -35.81 66.61 -61.43
C ALA A 791 -34.84 67.68 -61.98
N GLY A 792 -35.12 68.21 -63.17
CA GLY A 792 -34.37 69.29 -63.79
C GLY A 792 -34.39 70.61 -63.00
N GLN A 793 -35.33 70.78 -62.06
CA GLN A 793 -35.37 71.90 -61.13
C GLN A 793 -34.64 71.66 -59.80
N GLY A 794 -33.97 70.50 -59.64
CA GLY A 794 -33.29 70.13 -58.40
C GLY A 794 -34.18 69.38 -57.40
N PHE A 795 -35.19 68.65 -57.89
CA PHE A 795 -36.10 67.82 -57.08
C PHE A 795 -36.75 68.62 -55.92
N GLU A 796 -36.84 68.05 -54.72
CA GLU A 796 -37.41 68.69 -53.53
C GLU A 796 -36.54 69.84 -52.99
N GLY A 797 -35.26 69.87 -53.37
CA GLY A 797 -34.35 70.99 -53.13
C GLY A 797 -34.69 72.22 -53.99
N GLY A 798 -35.40 72.04 -55.09
CA GLY A 798 -35.78 73.07 -56.05
C GLY A 798 -36.88 74.03 -55.58
N ARG A 799 -37.28 74.93 -56.47
CA ARG A 799 -38.38 75.90 -56.24
C ARG A 799 -39.75 75.23 -56.15
N ALA A 800 -39.97 74.14 -56.91
CA ALA A 800 -41.22 73.39 -56.88
C ALA A 800 -41.46 72.70 -55.52
N GLY A 801 -40.41 72.27 -54.82
CA GLY A 801 -40.52 71.55 -53.55
C GLY A 801 -41.10 70.14 -53.72
N TYR A 802 -41.74 69.62 -52.66
CA TYR A 802 -42.36 68.29 -52.68
C TYR A 802 -43.69 68.27 -53.45
N PRO A 803 -44.06 67.13 -54.07
CA PRO A 803 -45.39 66.95 -54.64
C PRO A 803 -46.48 67.03 -53.54
N THR A 804 -47.54 67.80 -53.80
CA THR A 804 -48.72 67.96 -52.91
C THR A 804 -49.92 67.17 -53.40
N THR A 805 -49.92 66.74 -54.66
CA THR A 805 -50.89 65.78 -55.23
C THR A 805 -50.15 64.65 -55.92
N SER A 806 -50.84 63.54 -56.19
CA SER A 806 -50.33 62.52 -57.12
C SER A 806 -50.70 62.91 -58.54
N GLN A 807 -49.91 62.46 -59.52
CA GLN A 807 -50.14 62.76 -60.92
C GLN A 807 -51.54 62.28 -61.36
N THR A 808 -52.33 63.18 -61.93
CA THR A 808 -53.61 62.86 -62.57
C THR A 808 -53.46 63.03 -64.07
N CYS A 809 -53.88 62.01 -64.83
CA CYS A 809 -53.86 62.04 -66.29
C CYS A 809 -55.27 61.95 -66.85
N SER A 810 -55.46 62.48 -68.06
CA SER A 810 -56.66 62.25 -68.85
C SER A 810 -56.84 60.75 -69.14
N PRO A 811 -58.08 60.28 -69.38
CA PRO A 811 -58.34 58.85 -69.62
C PRO A 811 -57.55 58.24 -70.79
N ASP A 812 -57.21 59.05 -71.78
CA ASP A 812 -56.38 58.67 -72.95
C ASP A 812 -54.87 58.79 -72.69
N GLY A 813 -54.46 59.25 -71.50
CA GLY A 813 -53.07 59.43 -71.10
C GLY A 813 -52.33 60.56 -71.83
N THR A 814 -53.02 61.39 -72.63
CA THR A 814 -52.37 62.39 -73.48
C THR A 814 -52.07 63.72 -72.77
N SER A 815 -52.60 63.92 -71.56
CA SER A 815 -52.33 65.07 -70.70
C SER A 815 -52.28 64.65 -69.23
N CYS A 816 -51.28 65.11 -68.49
CA CYS A 816 -51.12 64.85 -67.06
C CYS A 816 -50.82 66.15 -66.29
N THR A 817 -51.21 66.21 -65.02
CA THR A 817 -50.92 67.31 -64.11
C THR A 817 -50.51 66.79 -62.73
N GLN A 818 -49.58 67.49 -62.09
CA GLN A 818 -49.22 67.25 -60.70
C GLN A 818 -48.87 68.56 -60.02
N SER A 819 -49.40 68.76 -58.82
CA SER A 819 -49.12 69.93 -57.99
C SER A 819 -48.00 69.61 -57.01
N PHE A 820 -47.18 70.62 -56.78
CA PHE A 820 -46.06 70.68 -55.85
C PHE A 820 -46.23 71.90 -54.94
N GLN A 821 -45.46 71.98 -53.87
CA GLN A 821 -45.55 73.06 -52.88
C GLN A 821 -45.42 74.45 -53.50
N GLY A 822 -44.54 74.61 -54.49
CA GLY A 822 -44.23 75.89 -55.14
C GLY A 822 -44.53 75.95 -56.64
N ALA A 823 -45.16 74.92 -57.22
CA ALA A 823 -45.50 74.90 -58.64
C ALA A 823 -46.58 73.85 -58.97
N THR A 824 -47.27 74.00 -60.09
CA THR A 824 -48.00 72.91 -60.76
C THR A 824 -47.32 72.60 -62.08
N ILE A 825 -46.95 71.34 -62.29
CA ILE A 825 -46.31 70.88 -63.52
C ILE A 825 -47.34 70.11 -64.33
N THR A 826 -47.55 70.53 -65.57
CA THR A 826 -48.45 69.87 -66.52
C THR A 826 -47.65 69.35 -67.70
N TRP A 827 -48.06 68.24 -68.27
CA TRP A 827 -47.53 67.71 -69.52
C TRP A 827 -48.67 67.37 -70.45
N SER A 828 -48.52 67.66 -71.74
CA SER A 828 -49.38 67.11 -72.78
C SER A 828 -48.56 66.69 -73.98
N SER A 829 -49.02 65.66 -74.70
CA SER A 829 -48.41 65.23 -75.95
C SER A 829 -48.32 66.36 -77.00
N ALA A 830 -49.26 67.32 -76.96
CA ALA A 830 -49.32 68.44 -77.91
C ALA A 830 -48.41 69.62 -77.56
N SER A 831 -48.17 69.91 -76.26
CA SER A 831 -47.47 71.14 -75.85
C SER A 831 -46.28 70.94 -74.91
N GLY A 832 -45.86 69.68 -74.68
CA GLY A 832 -44.72 69.36 -73.83
C GLY A 832 -45.00 69.68 -72.36
N VAL A 833 -43.93 69.85 -71.57
CA VAL A 833 -44.03 70.16 -70.13
C VAL A 833 -44.14 71.66 -69.91
N LYS A 834 -45.08 72.07 -69.06
CA LYS A 834 -45.23 73.45 -68.57
C LYS A 834 -45.18 73.48 -67.06
N ILE A 835 -44.40 74.41 -66.52
CA ILE A 835 -44.25 74.62 -65.08
C ILE A 835 -44.92 75.94 -64.73
N LEU A 836 -46.00 75.85 -63.96
CA LEU A 836 -46.82 76.97 -63.53
C LEU A 836 -46.47 77.29 -62.09
N THR A 837 -45.74 78.38 -61.86
CA THR A 837 -45.46 78.88 -60.51
C THR A 837 -46.59 79.83 -60.07
N PRO A 838 -46.93 79.86 -58.76
CA PRO A 838 -47.87 80.84 -58.20
C PRO A 838 -47.50 82.29 -58.50
#